data_AF-A0A8J7JSK0-F1
#
_entry.id   AF-A0A8J7JSK0-F1
#
_cell.length_a   1.000
_cell.length_b   1.000
_cell.length_c   1.000
_cell.angle_alpha   90.00
_cell.angle_beta   90.00
_cell.angle_gamma   90.00
#
_symmetry.space_group_name_H-M   'P 1'
#
loop_
_entity.id
_entity.type
_entity.pdbx_description
1 polymer ?
#
loop_
_entity_poly.entity_id
_entity_poly.type
_entity_poly.pdbx_seq_one_letter_code
_entity_poly.pdbx_strand_id
1 'polypeptide(L)'
;MVLDPTELYDIPSGYIPITTDVEWIKLFGVSTSSCWVKGKQLCDWAEAWLRARNRTSEIAEIKQDPRHYLEALFSPEFLPKYWTGEQLLILATRLNSYPQDKPIAYLLADITDSDKNIWFGEASIQNLADWLAIQVPQQCRFLERVWQNRFQKHDLAKYYQTEDKILLLRRWLGIAEPKITDLGIYPPPIPEFLTPEFDQFWEQQLFQSEGKILDNLIPTEQSGFERIANVTYNVLSNRPKWITKARESKVAGYLSHQQKIELGDRQSPPQPQPLSIDASPQEALTWSTESYLPFRRWETVINQPPSSERFSDRLADSFVEWILKHYPVMKVDSVEHSYLNYNVAQKVQNLCQSTPVLWVVVDGLGWLDHQELISLLTKDYKLAVETAIEPRFSILPTLTEYAKWSLYAQLLPSDSSWVADASKGFPKMGTGKRYTDGQVDRLYDALKKKTHHLYCWDTDIFDSLYHKQKDWKSLYQLERPHALEGIAKKIDYCLQQYPDSEQLRIVIASDHGQMMGILDKITHCPPELEFKGRMAIGKTDDSRFVVLEGDRYGLPHDISVIRNSASFSSLSYTTDKKIIGSHGGLFPEEVVVGVSVLRKSVQRRPVLISCHGEGEPKKSGELKITIDNPNSVPLTDLFLYIKELPYFVSGKPLEKTIAAHKEETFKQIIPEVPELLPGSENNQFLLSGELTFLFANAENGSATLDFNSKIIINQMFVSGFNIDEFL
;
A
#
# COMPACT_ATOMS: atom_id res chain seq x y z
N MET A 1 34.69 -51.89 30.76
CA MET A 1 35.25 -52.14 29.41
C MET A 1 34.17 -51.92 28.36
N VAL A 2 34.55 -51.69 27.11
CA VAL A 2 33.60 -51.55 25.98
C VAL A 2 33.83 -52.68 24.99
N LEU A 3 32.76 -53.31 24.52
CA LEU A 3 32.79 -54.28 23.43
C LEU A 3 32.31 -53.60 22.15
N ASP A 4 33.15 -53.60 21.12
CA ASP A 4 32.82 -53.11 19.77
C ASP A 4 32.85 -54.26 18.76
N PRO A 5 31.74 -55.00 18.62
CA PRO A 5 31.63 -56.09 17.65
C PRO A 5 31.65 -55.58 16.19
N THR A 6 31.46 -54.28 15.97
CA THR A 6 31.31 -53.65 14.64
C THR A 6 32.63 -53.15 14.07
N GLU A 7 33.60 -52.87 14.94
CA GLU A 7 34.89 -52.26 14.64
C GLU A 7 34.83 -50.83 14.09
N LEU A 8 33.63 -50.23 14.00
CA LEU A 8 33.37 -48.93 13.39
C LEU A 8 33.70 -47.75 14.29
N TYR A 9 33.77 -47.95 15.62
CA TYR A 9 33.88 -46.86 16.57
C TYR A 9 35.33 -46.52 16.87
N ASP A 10 35.65 -45.23 16.89
CA ASP A 10 36.94 -44.74 17.35
C ASP A 10 37.14 -45.03 18.83
N ILE A 11 38.37 -45.38 19.19
CA ILE A 11 38.76 -45.70 20.56
C ILE A 11 39.09 -44.39 21.29
N PRO A 12 38.37 -44.02 22.37
CA PRO A 12 38.66 -42.81 23.12
C PRO A 12 40.04 -42.86 23.80
N SER A 13 40.64 -41.69 24.03
CA SER A 13 41.89 -41.59 24.77
C SER A 13 41.76 -42.19 26.18
N GLY A 14 42.74 -43.01 26.56
CA GLY A 14 42.74 -43.74 27.85
C GLY A 14 42.19 -45.17 27.80
N TYR A 15 41.66 -45.61 26.66
CA TYR A 15 41.31 -47.02 26.43
C TYR A 15 42.48 -47.79 25.79
N ILE A 16 42.62 -49.06 26.16
CA ILE A 16 43.56 -49.99 25.54
C ILE A 16 42.81 -50.83 24.49
N PRO A 17 43.18 -50.78 23.19
CA PRO A 17 42.62 -51.67 22.18
C PRO A 17 42.98 -53.12 22.47
N ILE A 18 41.99 -53.99 22.37
CA ILE A 18 42.16 -55.45 22.37
C ILE A 18 41.60 -55.96 21.04
N THR A 19 42.47 -56.46 20.19
CA THR A 19 42.15 -56.95 18.84
C THR A 19 42.40 -58.46 18.68
N THR A 20 43.06 -59.09 19.66
CA THR A 20 43.30 -60.54 19.70
C THR A 20 43.01 -61.14 21.08
N ASP A 21 42.79 -62.45 21.13
CA ASP A 21 42.67 -63.25 22.35
C ASP A 21 43.95 -63.23 23.21
N VAL A 22 45.11 -63.17 22.57
CA VAL A 22 46.42 -63.02 23.24
C VAL A 22 46.52 -61.67 23.97
N GLU A 23 46.09 -60.58 23.33
CA GLU A 23 46.05 -59.26 23.95
C GLU A 23 45.07 -59.23 25.12
N TRP A 24 43.91 -59.88 24.99
CA TRP A 24 42.95 -60.02 26.09
C TRP A 24 43.59 -60.66 27.31
N ILE A 25 44.22 -61.82 27.16
CA ILE A 25 44.86 -62.54 28.29
C ILE A 25 45.96 -61.71 28.94
N LYS A 26 46.71 -60.92 28.17
CA LYS A 26 47.83 -60.12 28.68
C LYS A 26 47.39 -58.84 29.40
N LEU A 27 46.31 -58.22 28.94
CA LEU A 27 45.97 -56.84 29.33
C LEU A 27 44.73 -56.78 30.21
N PHE A 28 43.76 -57.67 30.01
CA PHE A 28 42.50 -57.66 30.73
C PHE A 28 42.68 -58.08 32.20
N GLY A 29 42.40 -57.16 33.13
CA GLY A 29 42.55 -57.38 34.59
C GLY A 29 43.99 -57.23 35.12
N VAL A 30 44.96 -56.96 34.25
CA VAL A 30 46.36 -56.65 34.61
C VAL A 30 46.63 -55.14 34.48
N SER A 31 46.06 -54.50 33.47
CA SER A 31 46.13 -53.05 33.31
C SER A 31 45.06 -52.33 34.12
N THR A 32 45.37 -51.12 34.60
CA THR A 32 44.42 -50.22 35.27
C THR A 32 43.56 -49.42 34.29
N SER A 33 43.92 -49.40 33.00
CA SER A 33 43.18 -48.68 31.97
C SER A 33 42.00 -49.51 31.44
N SER A 34 40.92 -48.84 31.03
CA SER A 34 39.75 -49.53 30.48
C SER A 34 40.05 -50.17 29.13
N CYS A 35 39.58 -51.40 28.92
CA CYS A 35 39.78 -52.11 27.66
C CYS A 35 38.68 -51.81 26.64
N TRP A 36 39.06 -51.74 25.37
CA TRP A 36 38.16 -51.64 24.21
C TRP A 36 38.38 -52.85 23.30
N VAL A 37 37.44 -53.79 23.30
CA VAL A 37 37.56 -55.04 22.54
C VAL A 37 36.96 -54.84 21.15
N LYS A 38 37.70 -55.18 20.09
CA LYS A 38 37.25 -55.06 18.70
C LYS A 38 36.96 -56.41 18.06
N GLY A 39 35.90 -56.46 17.27
CA GLY A 39 35.56 -57.58 16.39
C GLY A 39 34.56 -58.55 17.01
N LYS A 40 33.55 -58.93 16.21
CA LYS A 40 32.39 -59.74 16.66
C LYS A 40 32.82 -61.00 17.40
N GLN A 41 33.69 -61.81 16.79
CA GLN A 41 34.12 -63.08 17.37
C GLN A 41 34.84 -62.90 18.71
N LEU A 42 35.67 -61.86 18.84
CA LEU A 42 36.41 -61.58 20.06
C LEU A 42 35.51 -61.00 21.14
N CYS A 43 34.53 -60.16 20.77
CA CYS A 43 33.51 -59.64 21.69
C CYS A 43 32.62 -60.77 22.22
N ASP A 44 32.11 -61.64 21.35
CA ASP A 44 31.28 -62.80 21.72
C ASP A 44 32.05 -63.72 22.68
N TRP A 45 33.33 -63.97 22.38
CA TRP A 45 34.22 -64.76 23.23
C TRP A 45 34.50 -64.07 24.58
N ALA A 46 34.79 -62.76 24.59
CA ALA A 46 35.04 -61.98 25.80
C ALA A 46 33.80 -61.95 26.70
N GLU A 47 32.62 -61.75 26.13
CA GLU A 47 31.35 -61.79 26.86
C GLU A 47 31.09 -63.18 27.46
N ALA A 48 31.26 -64.25 26.68
CA ALA A 48 31.10 -65.62 27.16
C ALA A 48 32.10 -65.96 28.29
N TRP A 49 33.36 -65.51 28.17
CA TRP A 49 34.39 -65.69 29.19
C TRP A 49 34.04 -64.96 30.50
N LEU A 50 33.55 -63.71 30.40
CA LEU A 50 33.10 -62.94 31.57
C LEU A 50 31.87 -63.55 32.22
N ARG A 51 30.93 -64.05 31.41
CA ARG A 51 29.74 -64.76 31.88
C ARG A 51 30.10 -66.03 32.65
N ALA A 52 31.02 -66.84 32.12
CA ALA A 52 31.53 -68.02 32.81
C ALA A 52 32.23 -67.71 34.14
N ARG A 53 32.73 -66.47 34.31
CA ARG A 53 33.39 -65.99 35.53
C ARG A 53 32.50 -65.10 36.41
N ASN A 54 31.23 -64.93 36.06
CA ASN A 54 30.29 -64.08 36.78
C ASN A 54 30.74 -62.60 36.89
N ARG A 55 31.43 -62.08 35.85
CA ARG A 55 32.01 -60.72 35.76
C ARG A 55 31.39 -59.88 34.64
N THR A 56 30.17 -60.20 34.22
CA THR A 56 29.47 -59.47 33.15
C THR A 56 29.23 -58.00 33.48
N SER A 57 29.17 -57.64 34.76
CA SER A 57 29.08 -56.24 35.24
C SER A 57 30.27 -55.37 34.85
N GLU A 58 31.38 -55.94 34.38
CA GLU A 58 32.54 -55.18 33.90
C GLU A 58 32.41 -54.71 32.45
N ILE A 59 31.40 -55.21 31.74
CA ILE A 59 30.98 -54.66 30.44
C ILE A 59 30.18 -53.40 30.74
N ALA A 60 30.80 -52.25 30.48
CA ALA A 60 30.16 -50.95 30.67
C ALA A 60 29.22 -50.65 29.50
N GLU A 61 29.58 -51.07 28.29
CA GLU A 61 28.82 -50.81 27.08
C GLU A 61 29.12 -51.85 25.99
N ILE A 62 28.11 -52.21 25.20
CA ILE A 62 28.26 -52.97 23.96
C ILE A 62 27.81 -52.07 22.82
N LYS A 63 28.74 -51.70 21.94
CA LYS A 63 28.44 -50.86 20.79
C LYS A 63 27.53 -51.61 19.82
N GLN A 64 26.45 -50.94 19.43
CA GLN A 64 25.46 -51.48 18.50
C GLN A 64 25.86 -51.13 17.06
N ASP A 65 25.42 -51.93 16.10
CA ASP A 65 25.50 -51.56 14.69
C ASP A 65 24.64 -50.29 14.48
N PRO A 66 25.23 -49.18 14.00
CA PRO A 66 24.49 -47.94 13.77
C PRO A 66 23.32 -48.15 12.78
N ARG A 67 23.40 -49.15 11.90
CA ARG A 67 22.30 -49.52 10.99
C ARG A 67 21.03 -49.91 11.74
N HIS A 68 21.13 -50.77 12.76
CA HIS A 68 19.95 -51.22 13.52
C HIS A 68 19.26 -50.07 14.25
N TYR A 69 20.05 -49.17 14.86
CA TYR A 69 19.53 -47.97 15.50
C TYR A 69 18.79 -47.07 14.50
N LEU A 70 19.41 -46.80 13.37
CA LEU A 70 18.83 -45.94 12.33
C LEU A 70 17.61 -46.58 11.65
N GLU A 71 17.59 -47.90 11.44
CA GLU A 71 16.42 -48.63 10.90
C GLU A 71 15.21 -48.54 11.85
N ALA A 72 15.43 -48.63 13.16
CA ALA A 72 14.38 -48.45 14.14
C ALA A 72 13.83 -47.00 14.13
N LEU A 73 14.72 -46.02 14.01
CA LEU A 73 14.35 -44.60 13.99
C LEU A 73 13.67 -44.18 12.68
N PHE A 74 14.01 -44.82 11.55
CA PHE A 74 13.52 -44.44 10.22
C PHE A 74 12.31 -45.25 9.74
N SER A 75 11.87 -46.26 10.49
CA SER A 75 10.70 -47.06 10.16
C SER A 75 9.48 -46.18 9.85
N PRO A 76 8.78 -46.37 8.70
CA PRO A 76 8.88 -47.49 7.76
C PRO A 76 9.89 -47.32 6.60
N GLU A 77 10.65 -46.23 6.52
CA GLU A 77 11.62 -46.01 5.43
C GLU A 77 12.85 -46.91 5.54
N PHE A 78 13.37 -47.34 4.39
CA PHE A 78 14.56 -48.17 4.33
C PHE A 78 15.84 -47.34 4.17
N LEU A 79 16.86 -47.64 4.98
CA LEU A 79 18.20 -47.10 4.79
C LEU A 79 18.79 -47.57 3.45
N PRO A 80 19.50 -46.69 2.72
CA PRO A 80 20.16 -47.11 1.50
C PRO A 80 21.19 -48.22 1.76
N LYS A 81 21.13 -49.29 0.95
CA LYS A 81 22.04 -50.44 1.09
C LYS A 81 23.50 -50.11 0.76
N TYR A 82 23.73 -49.05 -0.01
CA TYR A 82 25.07 -48.61 -0.42
C TYR A 82 25.80 -47.76 0.63
N TRP A 83 25.16 -47.41 1.75
CA TRP A 83 25.80 -46.64 2.81
C TRP A 83 26.76 -47.50 3.64
N THR A 84 27.97 -46.98 3.86
CA THR A 84 29.01 -47.64 4.65
C THR A 84 28.73 -47.52 6.15
N GLY A 85 29.35 -48.41 6.95
CA GLY A 85 29.24 -48.35 8.42
C GLY A 85 29.71 -47.01 9.00
N GLU A 86 30.77 -46.42 8.45
CA GLU A 86 31.28 -45.10 8.87
C GLU A 86 30.27 -43.98 8.59
N GLN A 87 29.63 -43.98 7.41
CA GLN A 87 28.60 -42.99 7.07
C GLN A 87 27.40 -43.08 8.01
N LEU A 88 26.97 -44.30 8.32
CA LEU A 88 25.89 -44.56 9.27
C LEU A 88 26.27 -44.11 10.68
N LEU A 89 27.51 -44.36 11.10
CA LEU A 89 28.00 -43.95 12.42
C LEU A 89 28.04 -42.43 12.56
N ILE A 90 28.49 -41.69 11.54
CA ILE A 90 28.48 -40.22 11.54
C ILE A 90 27.05 -39.69 11.71
N LEU A 91 26.09 -40.24 10.96
CA LEU A 91 24.69 -39.82 11.06
C LEU A 91 24.09 -40.16 12.44
N ALA A 92 24.32 -41.39 12.93
CA ALA A 92 23.84 -41.83 14.24
C ALA A 92 24.41 -40.97 15.37
N THR A 93 25.70 -40.67 15.32
CA THR A 93 26.38 -39.80 16.29
C THR A 93 25.78 -38.39 16.28
N ARG A 94 25.53 -37.84 15.09
CA ARG A 94 24.89 -36.53 14.95
C ARG A 94 23.46 -36.53 15.51
N LEU A 95 22.65 -37.54 15.20
CA LEU A 95 21.29 -37.67 15.73
C LEU A 95 21.28 -37.83 17.25
N ASN A 96 22.24 -38.56 17.82
CA ASN A 96 22.36 -38.74 19.27
C ASN A 96 22.77 -37.46 20.01
N SER A 97 23.33 -36.46 19.31
CA SER A 97 23.62 -35.16 19.91
C SER A 97 22.37 -34.29 20.13
N TYR A 98 21.24 -34.66 19.50
CA TYR A 98 19.96 -33.95 19.65
C TYR A 98 19.07 -34.59 20.73
N PRO A 99 18.06 -33.84 21.23
CA PRO A 99 17.01 -34.39 22.07
C PRO A 99 16.34 -35.62 21.45
N GLN A 100 16.19 -36.66 22.25
CA GLN A 100 15.79 -38.00 21.82
C GLN A 100 14.30 -38.11 21.43
N ASP A 101 13.49 -37.13 21.80
CA ASP A 101 12.08 -37.08 21.45
C ASP A 101 11.84 -36.77 19.96
N LYS A 102 12.71 -35.98 19.33
CA LYS A 102 12.56 -35.54 17.92
C LYS A 102 13.89 -35.34 17.17
N PRO A 103 14.85 -36.29 17.19
CA PRO A 103 16.20 -36.08 16.67
C PRO A 103 16.25 -35.77 15.16
N ILE A 104 15.34 -36.33 14.36
CA ILE A 104 15.25 -36.08 12.92
C ILE A 104 14.82 -34.64 12.62
N ALA A 105 13.88 -34.11 13.39
CA ALA A 105 13.38 -32.75 13.21
C ALA A 105 14.47 -31.71 13.52
N TYR A 106 15.28 -31.94 14.56
CA TYR A 106 16.46 -31.10 14.84
C TYR A 106 17.46 -31.14 13.69
N LEU A 107 17.77 -32.34 13.18
CA LEU A 107 18.71 -32.49 12.08
C LEU A 107 18.21 -31.80 10.80
N LEU A 108 16.92 -31.92 10.48
CA LEU A 108 16.33 -31.26 9.31
C LEU A 108 16.37 -29.74 9.43
N ALA A 109 16.08 -29.19 10.62
CA ALA A 109 16.20 -27.77 10.88
C ALA A 109 17.65 -27.27 10.66
N ASP A 110 18.63 -27.97 11.20
CA ASP A 110 20.04 -27.61 11.07
C ASP A 110 20.58 -27.76 9.63
N ILE A 111 20.12 -28.75 8.87
CA ILE A 111 20.56 -28.96 7.47
C ILE A 111 19.97 -27.91 6.53
N THR A 112 18.75 -27.46 6.81
CA THR A 112 18.02 -26.52 5.95
C THR A 112 18.13 -25.07 6.42
N ASP A 113 18.82 -24.84 7.55
CA ASP A 113 18.92 -23.53 8.22
C ASP A 113 17.54 -22.86 8.40
N SER A 114 16.56 -23.66 8.83
CA SER A 114 15.16 -23.23 8.95
C SER A 114 14.68 -23.20 10.39
N ASP A 115 13.56 -22.52 10.63
CA ASP A 115 12.93 -22.49 11.96
C ASP A 115 12.56 -23.91 12.41
N LYS A 116 13.07 -24.30 13.57
CA LYS A 116 12.84 -25.61 14.17
C LYS A 116 11.35 -25.86 14.42
N ASN A 117 10.54 -24.82 14.64
CA ASN A 117 9.10 -24.93 14.83
C ASN A 117 8.40 -25.58 13.63
N ILE A 118 8.93 -25.41 12.42
CA ILE A 118 8.38 -26.03 11.21
C ILE A 118 8.49 -27.56 11.31
N TRP A 119 9.62 -28.05 11.81
CA TRP A 119 9.86 -29.49 11.96
C TRP A 119 9.26 -30.07 13.25
N PHE A 120 9.05 -29.25 14.28
CA PHE A 120 8.47 -29.71 15.56
C PHE A 120 6.95 -29.62 15.61
N GLY A 121 6.36 -28.73 14.81
CA GLY A 121 4.93 -28.41 14.81
C GLY A 121 4.05 -29.59 14.44
N GLU A 122 2.77 -29.48 14.80
CA GLU A 122 1.74 -30.43 14.41
C GLU A 122 1.20 -30.13 13.00
N ALA A 123 0.51 -31.10 12.40
CA ALA A 123 -0.06 -30.93 11.07
C ALA A 123 -1.11 -29.84 11.09
N SER A 124 -0.84 -28.77 10.36
CA SER A 124 -1.77 -27.68 10.09
C SER A 124 -1.54 -27.15 8.69
N ILE A 125 -2.47 -26.34 8.18
CA ILE A 125 -2.33 -25.65 6.89
C ILE A 125 -1.10 -24.74 6.92
N GLN A 126 -0.90 -24.00 8.02
CA GLN A 126 0.27 -23.14 8.20
C GLN A 126 1.57 -23.95 8.16
N ASN A 127 1.66 -25.03 8.96
CA ASN A 127 2.86 -25.86 8.98
C ASN A 127 3.15 -26.51 7.62
N LEU A 128 2.11 -26.93 6.88
CA LEU A 128 2.25 -27.48 5.54
C LEU A 128 2.83 -26.42 4.59
N ALA A 129 2.31 -25.20 4.64
CA ALA A 129 2.76 -24.10 3.80
C ALA A 129 4.23 -23.72 4.07
N ASP A 130 4.62 -23.64 5.34
CA ASP A 130 5.98 -23.33 5.77
C ASP A 130 6.94 -24.45 5.37
N TRP A 131 6.54 -25.71 5.54
CA TRP A 131 7.34 -26.85 5.11
C TRP A 131 7.53 -26.85 3.59
N LEU A 132 6.48 -26.61 2.80
CA LEU A 132 6.54 -26.57 1.33
C LEU A 132 7.55 -25.53 0.81
N ALA A 133 7.78 -24.45 1.55
CA ALA A 133 8.75 -23.41 1.20
C ALA A 133 10.22 -23.82 1.42
N ILE A 134 10.49 -24.90 2.16
CA ILE A 134 11.87 -25.33 2.47
C ILE A 134 12.41 -26.27 1.38
N GLN A 135 13.62 -26.00 0.89
CA GLN A 135 14.35 -26.91 0.00
C GLN A 135 15.24 -27.86 0.80
N VAL A 136 14.85 -29.13 0.89
CA VAL A 136 15.70 -30.17 1.50
C VAL A 136 16.71 -30.68 0.46
N PRO A 137 18.03 -30.69 0.78
CA PRO A 137 19.05 -31.22 -0.11
C PRO A 137 18.74 -32.64 -0.57
N GLN A 138 19.05 -32.96 -1.83
CA GLN A 138 18.67 -34.24 -2.44
C GLN A 138 19.16 -35.45 -1.64
N GLN A 139 20.38 -35.39 -1.11
CA GLN A 139 20.96 -36.44 -0.26
C GLN A 139 20.24 -36.65 1.08
N CYS A 140 19.41 -35.70 1.52
CA CYS A 140 18.71 -35.71 2.80
C CYS A 140 17.20 -35.91 2.67
N ARG A 141 16.65 -36.07 1.46
CA ARG A 141 15.20 -36.25 1.25
C ARG A 141 14.62 -37.48 1.95
N PHE A 142 15.43 -38.51 2.18
CA PHE A 142 14.96 -39.67 2.95
C PHE A 142 14.64 -39.29 4.41
N LEU A 143 15.36 -38.34 5.02
CA LEU A 143 15.05 -37.83 6.37
C LEU A 143 13.73 -37.07 6.38
N GLU A 144 13.48 -36.29 5.32
CA GLU A 144 12.21 -35.59 5.11
C GLU A 144 11.05 -36.59 5.02
N ARG A 145 11.23 -37.71 4.30
CA ARG A 145 10.21 -38.79 4.23
C ARG A 145 9.91 -39.42 5.59
N VAL A 146 10.94 -39.70 6.37
CA VAL A 146 10.74 -40.20 7.75
C VAL A 146 9.93 -39.18 8.56
N TRP A 147 10.23 -37.89 8.43
CA TRP A 147 9.46 -36.84 9.08
C TRP A 147 8.01 -36.76 8.57
N GLN A 148 7.78 -36.86 7.25
CA GLN A 148 6.44 -36.85 6.65
C GLN A 148 5.58 -37.99 7.20
N ASN A 149 6.14 -39.19 7.39
CA ASN A 149 5.42 -40.39 7.84
C ASN A 149 4.69 -40.22 9.19
N ARG A 150 5.10 -39.28 10.03
CA ARG A 150 4.38 -38.97 11.28
C ARG A 150 2.94 -38.47 11.06
N PHE A 151 2.66 -37.96 9.86
CA PHE A 151 1.37 -37.37 9.50
C PHE A 151 0.45 -38.30 8.70
N GLN A 152 0.83 -39.57 8.51
CA GLN A 152 0.11 -40.50 7.64
C GLN A 152 -1.36 -40.71 8.03
N LYS A 153 -1.72 -40.51 9.31
CA LYS A 153 -3.08 -40.66 9.84
C LYS A 153 -3.86 -39.34 9.95
N HIS A 154 -3.30 -38.23 9.51
CA HIS A 154 -3.91 -36.91 9.60
C HIS A 154 -4.78 -36.61 8.38
N ASP A 155 -5.78 -35.72 8.50
CA ASP A 155 -6.65 -35.31 7.38
C ASP A 155 -5.87 -34.66 6.22
N LEU A 156 -4.72 -34.06 6.53
CA LEU A 156 -3.79 -33.46 5.57
C LEU A 156 -2.74 -34.45 5.03
N ALA A 157 -2.84 -35.75 5.35
CA ALA A 157 -1.85 -36.75 4.95
C ALA A 157 -1.59 -36.76 3.44
N LYS A 158 -2.64 -36.61 2.62
CA LYS A 158 -2.51 -36.56 1.15
C LYS A 158 -1.55 -35.47 0.64
N TYR A 159 -1.35 -34.40 1.42
CA TYR A 159 -0.45 -33.31 1.09
C TYR A 159 0.95 -33.50 1.67
N TYR A 160 1.04 -33.91 2.94
CA TYR A 160 2.34 -34.20 3.55
C TYR A 160 3.06 -35.37 2.89
N GLN A 161 2.33 -36.33 2.32
CA GLN A 161 2.87 -37.50 1.62
C GLN A 161 3.15 -37.26 0.13
N THR A 162 3.20 -36.00 -0.32
CA THR A 162 3.49 -35.70 -1.73
C THR A 162 4.90 -36.15 -2.12
N GLU A 163 5.04 -36.78 -3.28
CA GLU A 163 6.35 -37.10 -3.87
C GLU A 163 6.99 -35.86 -4.54
N ASP A 164 6.14 -34.96 -5.07
CA ASP A 164 6.58 -33.73 -5.72
C ASP A 164 6.09 -32.52 -4.93
N LYS A 165 6.94 -32.12 -3.99
CA LYS A 165 6.77 -30.96 -3.12
C LYS A 165 6.58 -29.66 -3.92
N ILE A 166 7.36 -29.51 -4.99
CA ILE A 166 7.37 -28.28 -5.78
C ILE A 166 6.10 -28.20 -6.63
N LEU A 167 5.69 -29.30 -7.26
CA LEU A 167 4.41 -29.34 -8.00
C LEU A 167 3.21 -29.10 -7.07
N LEU A 168 3.23 -29.66 -5.86
CA LEU A 168 2.17 -29.40 -4.87
C LEU A 168 2.07 -27.91 -4.54
N LEU A 169 3.21 -27.27 -4.27
CA LEU A 169 3.27 -25.85 -4.00
C LEU A 169 2.81 -25.02 -5.21
N ARG A 170 3.25 -25.35 -6.43
CA ARG A 170 2.80 -24.68 -7.67
C ARG A 170 1.28 -24.73 -7.85
N ARG A 171 0.67 -25.88 -7.57
CA ARG A 171 -0.79 -26.05 -7.64
C ARG A 171 -1.55 -25.26 -6.59
N TRP A 172 -0.99 -25.16 -5.37
CA TRP A 172 -1.57 -24.35 -4.30
C TRP A 172 -1.41 -22.84 -4.55
N LEU A 173 -0.29 -22.43 -5.18
CA LEU A 173 -0.10 -21.06 -5.65
C LEU A 173 -0.95 -20.71 -6.88
N GLY A 174 -1.57 -21.70 -7.52
CA GLY A 174 -2.42 -21.51 -8.70
C GLY A 174 -1.66 -21.32 -10.01
N ILE A 175 -0.38 -21.68 -10.06
CA ILE A 175 0.50 -21.57 -11.25
C ILE A 175 0.71 -22.93 -11.96
N ALA A 176 0.04 -23.98 -11.50
CA ALA A 176 -0.01 -25.30 -12.14
C ALA A 176 -1.38 -25.96 -11.96
N GLU A 177 -1.77 -26.83 -12.88
CA GLU A 177 -3.04 -27.55 -12.86
C GLU A 177 -2.91 -29.00 -12.33
N PRO A 178 -3.97 -29.57 -11.74
CA PRO A 178 -5.16 -28.88 -11.23
C PRO A 178 -4.83 -28.01 -10.00
N LYS A 179 -5.50 -26.85 -9.88
CA LYS A 179 -5.38 -25.98 -8.69
C LYS A 179 -5.92 -26.65 -7.42
N ILE A 180 -5.36 -26.29 -6.27
CA ILE A 180 -5.80 -26.79 -4.96
C ILE A 180 -6.65 -25.73 -4.29
N THR A 181 -7.93 -26.02 -4.08
CA THR A 181 -8.91 -25.08 -3.52
C THR A 181 -9.34 -25.44 -2.09
N ASP A 182 -9.26 -26.71 -1.70
CA ASP A 182 -9.68 -27.19 -0.38
C ASP A 182 -8.70 -26.81 0.76
N LEU A 183 -7.46 -26.40 0.43
CA LEU A 183 -6.52 -25.83 1.39
C LEU A 183 -6.70 -24.33 1.64
N GLY A 184 -7.60 -23.67 0.89
CA GLY A 184 -7.70 -22.21 0.89
C GLY A 184 -6.46 -21.54 0.27
N ILE A 185 -6.25 -20.27 0.63
CA ILE A 185 -5.16 -19.44 0.11
C ILE A 185 -3.84 -19.86 0.75
N TYR A 186 -2.76 -19.87 -0.04
CA TYR A 186 -1.42 -20.10 0.50
C TYR A 186 -1.05 -18.96 1.47
N PRO A 187 -0.86 -19.24 2.77
CA PRO A 187 -0.73 -18.17 3.77
C PRO A 187 0.59 -17.37 3.71
N PRO A 188 1.76 -18.00 3.53
CA PRO A 188 3.04 -17.27 3.48
C PRO A 188 3.23 -16.46 2.18
N PRO A 189 4.22 -15.55 2.15
CA PRO A 189 4.71 -14.97 0.91
C PRO A 189 5.23 -16.04 -0.07
N ILE A 190 5.23 -15.73 -1.37
CA ILE A 190 5.77 -16.64 -2.39
C ILE A 190 7.25 -16.91 -2.11
N PRO A 191 7.69 -18.18 -1.99
CA PRO A 191 9.09 -18.49 -1.72
C PRO A 191 10.04 -17.96 -2.79
N GLU A 192 11.22 -17.49 -2.38
CA GLU A 192 12.19 -16.85 -3.28
C GLU A 192 12.58 -17.73 -4.48
N PHE A 193 12.70 -19.05 -4.29
CA PHE A 193 13.08 -19.98 -5.37
C PHE A 193 11.98 -20.15 -6.44
N LEU A 194 10.71 -19.83 -6.14
CA LEU A 194 9.60 -19.86 -7.10
C LEU A 194 9.21 -18.48 -7.63
N THR A 195 9.76 -17.41 -7.06
CA THR A 195 9.45 -16.04 -7.44
C THR A 195 9.57 -15.79 -8.96
N PRO A 196 10.68 -16.17 -9.63
CA PRO A 196 10.81 -15.95 -11.08
C PRO A 196 9.76 -16.71 -11.91
N GLU A 197 9.45 -17.95 -11.52
CA GLU A 197 8.46 -18.78 -12.21
C GLU A 197 7.04 -18.22 -12.02
N PHE A 198 6.72 -17.78 -10.80
CA PHE A 198 5.43 -17.16 -10.47
C PHE A 198 5.20 -15.89 -11.29
N ASP A 199 6.21 -15.00 -11.37
CA ASP A 199 6.10 -13.76 -12.13
C ASP A 199 5.93 -14.03 -13.62
N GLN A 200 6.72 -14.96 -14.17
CA GLN A 200 6.66 -15.34 -15.58
C GLN A 200 5.29 -15.95 -15.93
N PHE A 201 4.72 -16.79 -15.06
CA PHE A 201 3.39 -17.35 -15.25
C PHE A 201 2.33 -16.24 -15.37
N TRP A 202 2.30 -15.30 -14.42
CA TRP A 202 1.31 -14.22 -14.44
C TRP A 202 1.51 -13.24 -15.58
N GLU A 203 2.77 -12.94 -15.92
CA GLU A 203 3.09 -12.13 -17.10
C GLU A 203 2.54 -12.78 -18.37
N GLN A 204 2.77 -14.08 -18.56
CA GLN A 204 2.22 -14.83 -19.71
C GLN A 204 0.69 -14.82 -19.71
N GLN A 205 0.04 -15.04 -18.56
CA GLN A 205 -1.42 -15.00 -18.47
C GLN A 205 -2.00 -13.63 -18.81
N LEU A 206 -1.35 -12.54 -18.36
CA LEU A 206 -1.74 -11.18 -18.71
C LEU A 206 -1.60 -10.92 -20.21
N PHE A 207 -0.51 -11.37 -20.84
CA PHE A 207 -0.33 -11.25 -22.29
C PHE A 207 -1.35 -12.06 -23.08
N GLN A 208 -1.57 -13.33 -22.71
CA GLN A 208 -2.52 -14.23 -23.39
C GLN A 208 -3.96 -13.74 -23.30
N SER A 209 -4.32 -13.09 -22.19
CA SER A 209 -5.67 -12.60 -21.94
C SER A 209 -5.87 -11.12 -22.30
N GLU A 210 -4.83 -10.40 -22.75
CA GLU A 210 -4.85 -8.94 -22.93
C GLU A 210 -5.31 -8.21 -21.64
N GLY A 211 -4.83 -8.70 -20.49
CA GLY A 211 -5.21 -8.23 -19.16
C GLY A 211 -6.57 -8.70 -18.66
N LYS A 212 -7.39 -9.40 -19.46
CA LYS A 212 -8.73 -9.87 -19.05
C LYS A 212 -8.72 -10.87 -17.90
N ILE A 213 -7.60 -11.55 -17.66
CA ILE A 213 -7.50 -12.43 -16.50
C ILE A 213 -7.71 -11.67 -15.18
N LEU A 214 -7.32 -10.40 -15.11
CA LEU A 214 -7.55 -9.56 -13.95
C LEU A 214 -9.03 -9.33 -13.68
N ASP A 215 -9.87 -9.33 -14.71
CA ASP A 215 -11.29 -9.08 -14.55
C ASP A 215 -11.91 -10.17 -13.66
N ASN A 216 -11.47 -11.42 -13.78
CA ASN A 216 -12.04 -12.55 -13.02
C ASN A 216 -11.29 -12.86 -11.72
N LEU A 217 -10.17 -12.19 -11.43
CA LEU A 217 -9.43 -12.40 -10.19
C LEU A 217 -10.08 -11.66 -9.01
N ILE A 218 -10.18 -12.36 -7.89
CA ILE A 218 -10.56 -11.81 -6.61
C ILE A 218 -9.27 -11.65 -5.78
N PRO A 219 -8.80 -10.42 -5.50
CA PRO A 219 -7.52 -10.19 -4.84
C PRO A 219 -7.38 -10.93 -3.50
N THR A 220 -8.45 -10.96 -2.72
CA THR A 220 -8.51 -11.60 -1.40
C THR A 220 -8.55 -13.12 -1.46
N GLU A 221 -8.75 -13.74 -2.63
CA GLU A 221 -8.77 -15.20 -2.81
C GLU A 221 -7.53 -15.71 -3.59
N GLN A 222 -6.63 -14.81 -3.98
CA GLN A 222 -5.48 -15.13 -4.82
C GLN A 222 -4.15 -15.00 -4.06
N SER A 223 -3.46 -16.12 -3.89
CA SER A 223 -2.12 -16.19 -3.31
C SER A 223 -1.15 -15.26 -4.05
N GLY A 224 -0.37 -14.46 -3.30
CA GLY A 224 0.69 -13.61 -3.85
C GLY A 224 0.19 -12.41 -4.67
N PHE A 225 -1.03 -11.91 -4.43
CA PHE A 225 -1.62 -10.85 -5.25
C PHE A 225 -0.79 -9.55 -5.31
N GLU A 226 -0.02 -9.22 -4.27
CA GLU A 226 0.93 -8.10 -4.30
C GLU A 226 1.95 -8.23 -5.43
N ARG A 227 2.45 -9.44 -5.70
CA ARG A 227 3.38 -9.70 -6.80
C ARG A 227 2.65 -9.64 -8.15
N ILE A 228 1.42 -10.17 -8.21
CA ILE A 228 0.55 -10.07 -9.40
C ILE A 228 0.29 -8.61 -9.77
N ALA A 229 0.02 -7.75 -8.79
CA ALA A 229 -0.17 -6.32 -8.98
C ALA A 229 1.08 -5.64 -9.57
N ASN A 230 2.27 -5.96 -9.05
CA ASN A 230 3.54 -5.45 -9.59
C ASN A 230 3.81 -5.92 -11.03
N VAL A 231 3.59 -7.20 -11.34
CA VAL A 231 3.68 -7.74 -12.71
C VAL A 231 2.67 -7.05 -13.62
N THR A 232 1.45 -6.82 -13.13
CA THR A 232 0.38 -6.13 -13.85
C THR A 232 0.77 -4.70 -14.19
N TYR A 233 1.31 -3.95 -13.23
CA TYR A 233 1.83 -2.60 -13.47
C TYR A 233 2.88 -2.59 -14.58
N ASN A 234 3.84 -3.54 -14.57
CA ASN A 234 4.88 -3.63 -15.61
C ASN A 234 4.29 -3.93 -17.00
N VAL A 235 3.35 -4.87 -17.10
CA VAL A 235 2.71 -5.24 -18.37
C VAL A 235 1.84 -4.11 -18.91
N LEU A 236 0.96 -3.55 -18.06
CA LEU A 236 0.00 -2.52 -18.45
C LEU A 236 0.67 -1.18 -18.78
N SER A 237 1.78 -0.84 -18.10
CA SER A 237 2.59 0.35 -18.43
C SER A 237 3.05 0.37 -19.88
N ASN A 238 3.27 -0.80 -20.48
CA ASN A 238 3.67 -0.96 -21.88
C ASN A 238 2.48 -1.18 -22.83
N ARG A 239 1.26 -1.33 -22.29
CA ARG A 239 0.03 -1.64 -23.04
C ARG A 239 -1.14 -0.77 -22.57
N PRO A 240 -1.12 0.56 -22.79
CA PRO A 240 -2.14 1.48 -22.28
C PRO A 240 -3.59 1.14 -22.66
N LYS A 241 -3.79 0.50 -23.82
CA LYS A 241 -5.12 0.08 -24.30
C LYS A 241 -5.76 -1.03 -23.47
N TRP A 242 -4.98 -1.74 -22.64
CA TRP A 242 -5.47 -2.80 -21.76
C TRP A 242 -5.82 -2.29 -20.36
N ILE A 243 -5.53 -1.03 -20.09
CA ILE A 243 -5.86 -0.39 -18.82
C ILE A 243 -7.36 -0.07 -18.81
N THR A 244 -8.02 -0.33 -17.68
CA THR A 244 -9.39 0.09 -17.41
C THR A 244 -9.47 0.52 -15.95
N LYS A 245 -10.38 1.44 -15.60
CA LYS A 245 -10.57 1.85 -14.20
C LYS A 245 -10.77 0.67 -13.25
N ALA A 246 -11.48 -0.38 -13.68
CA ALA A 246 -11.70 -1.58 -12.89
C ALA A 246 -10.39 -2.35 -12.62
N ARG A 247 -9.53 -2.50 -13.63
CA ARG A 247 -8.23 -3.17 -13.49
C ARG A 247 -7.27 -2.33 -12.64
N GLU A 248 -7.22 -1.02 -12.85
CA GLU A 248 -6.41 -0.10 -12.04
C GLU A 248 -6.78 -0.18 -10.57
N SER A 249 -8.08 -0.05 -10.26
CA SER A 249 -8.56 -0.06 -8.88
C SER A 249 -8.31 -1.41 -8.20
N LYS A 250 -8.44 -2.51 -8.95
CA LYS A 250 -8.16 -3.87 -8.45
C LYS A 250 -6.72 -4.06 -7.98
N VAL A 251 -5.75 -3.46 -8.67
CA VAL A 251 -4.33 -3.53 -8.26
C VAL A 251 -3.91 -2.35 -7.39
N ALA A 252 -4.68 -1.27 -7.36
CA ALA A 252 -4.33 -0.06 -6.64
C ALA A 252 -4.00 -0.34 -5.17
N GLY A 253 -4.74 -1.20 -4.47
CA GLY A 253 -4.44 -1.53 -3.07
C GLY A 253 -3.00 -2.00 -2.81
N TYR A 254 -2.34 -2.55 -3.83
CA TYR A 254 -1.03 -3.22 -3.76
C TYR A 254 0.09 -2.47 -4.49
N LEU A 255 -0.23 -1.36 -5.15
CA LEU A 255 0.74 -0.52 -5.84
C LEU A 255 1.15 0.69 -4.98
N SER A 256 2.41 1.10 -5.11
CA SER A 256 2.86 2.39 -4.59
C SER A 256 2.09 3.55 -5.21
N HIS A 257 2.05 4.70 -4.55
CA HIS A 257 1.37 5.89 -5.08
C HIS A 257 1.88 6.28 -6.48
N GLN A 258 3.20 6.27 -6.66
CA GLN A 258 3.84 6.58 -7.93
C GLN A 258 3.40 5.61 -9.04
N GLN A 259 3.39 4.29 -8.76
CA GLN A 259 2.93 3.30 -9.73
C GLN A 259 1.46 3.50 -10.14
N LYS A 260 0.56 3.83 -9.20
CA LYS A 260 -0.86 4.12 -9.50
C LYS A 260 -0.99 5.31 -10.43
N ILE A 261 -0.27 6.38 -10.09
CA ILE A 261 -0.21 7.61 -10.87
C ILE A 261 0.27 7.31 -12.29
N GLU A 262 1.38 6.60 -12.42
CA GLU A 262 2.00 6.33 -13.72
C GLU A 262 1.11 5.45 -14.59
N LEU A 263 0.41 4.49 -13.97
CA LEU A 263 -0.56 3.65 -14.65
C LEU A 263 -1.75 4.48 -15.14
N GLY A 264 -2.33 5.33 -14.28
CA GLY A 264 -3.41 6.25 -14.64
C GLY A 264 -3.01 7.26 -15.71
N ASP A 265 -1.79 7.79 -15.65
CA ASP A 265 -1.22 8.74 -16.60
C ASP A 265 -1.06 8.12 -18.01
N ARG A 266 -1.07 6.78 -18.16
CA ARG A 266 -1.10 6.12 -19.47
C ARG A 266 -2.44 6.26 -20.18
N GLN A 267 -3.52 6.56 -19.46
CA GLN A 267 -4.83 6.86 -20.05
C GLN A 267 -5.03 8.37 -20.07
N SER A 268 -5.53 8.89 -21.21
CA SER A 268 -5.95 10.28 -21.27
C SER A 268 -7.21 10.45 -20.40
N PRO A 269 -7.20 11.37 -19.42
CA PRO A 269 -8.42 11.74 -18.71
C PRO A 269 -9.47 12.26 -19.71
N PRO A 270 -10.77 12.10 -19.43
CA PRO A 270 -11.81 12.73 -20.22
C PRO A 270 -11.54 14.23 -20.38
N GLN A 271 -11.59 14.73 -21.62
CA GLN A 271 -11.37 16.14 -21.88
C GLN A 271 -12.46 16.97 -21.20
N PRO A 272 -12.11 17.96 -20.34
CA PRO A 272 -13.09 18.79 -19.66
C PRO A 272 -13.86 19.67 -20.66
N GLN A 273 -15.10 19.98 -20.33
CA GLN A 273 -15.80 21.11 -20.93
C GLN A 273 -15.35 22.42 -20.28
N PRO A 274 -15.43 23.58 -20.98
CA PRO A 274 -15.18 24.88 -20.37
C PRO A 274 -16.05 25.10 -19.12
N LEU A 275 -15.52 25.79 -18.11
CA LEU A 275 -16.27 26.13 -16.91
C LEU A 275 -17.40 27.11 -17.26
N SER A 276 -18.61 26.84 -16.79
CA SER A 276 -19.73 27.77 -16.94
C SER A 276 -19.48 29.05 -16.17
N ILE A 277 -19.71 30.21 -16.79
CA ILE A 277 -19.56 31.53 -16.15
C ILE A 277 -20.56 31.75 -14.99
N ASP A 278 -21.61 30.94 -14.92
CA ASP A 278 -22.64 30.97 -13.87
C ASP A 278 -22.50 29.83 -12.87
N ALA A 279 -21.43 29.03 -12.96
CA ALA A 279 -21.11 28.02 -11.95
C ALA A 279 -20.95 28.68 -10.57
N SER A 280 -21.44 28.00 -9.54
CA SER A 280 -21.18 28.34 -8.14
C SER A 280 -19.70 28.12 -7.78
N PRO A 281 -19.20 28.73 -6.69
CA PRO A 281 -17.84 28.48 -6.21
C PRO A 281 -17.53 26.99 -5.98
N GLN A 282 -18.50 26.23 -5.47
CA GLN A 282 -18.34 24.80 -5.28
C GLN A 282 -18.21 24.04 -6.60
N GLU A 283 -19.04 24.35 -7.60
CA GLU A 283 -18.94 23.74 -8.94
C GLU A 283 -17.63 24.09 -9.63
N ALA A 284 -17.11 25.32 -9.45
CA ALA A 284 -15.82 25.73 -9.97
C ALA A 284 -14.65 24.99 -9.29
N LEU A 285 -14.70 24.77 -7.98
CA LEU A 285 -13.73 23.93 -7.28
C LEU A 285 -13.79 22.49 -7.78
N THR A 286 -14.99 21.89 -7.87
CA THR A 286 -15.19 20.53 -8.39
C THR A 286 -14.66 20.39 -9.82
N TRP A 287 -14.98 21.32 -10.72
CA TRP A 287 -14.45 21.34 -12.07
C TRP A 287 -12.92 21.41 -12.08
N SER A 288 -12.34 22.25 -11.23
CA SER A 288 -10.89 22.42 -11.12
C SER A 288 -10.22 21.13 -10.65
N THR A 289 -10.73 20.53 -9.58
CA THR A 289 -10.08 19.39 -8.90
C THR A 289 -10.34 18.05 -9.57
N GLU A 290 -11.52 17.83 -10.15
CA GLU A 290 -11.93 16.51 -10.68
C GLU A 290 -11.80 16.40 -12.19
N SER A 291 -11.82 17.53 -12.93
CA SER A 291 -11.75 17.52 -14.39
C SER A 291 -10.50 18.24 -14.92
N TYR A 292 -10.35 19.52 -14.60
CA TYR A 292 -9.31 20.37 -15.21
C TYR A 292 -7.90 19.95 -14.79
N LEU A 293 -7.59 19.93 -13.50
CA LEU A 293 -6.22 19.68 -13.02
C LEU A 293 -5.68 18.31 -13.43
N PRO A 294 -6.44 17.19 -13.34
CA PRO A 294 -6.01 15.91 -13.88
C PRO A 294 -5.71 15.95 -15.37
N PHE A 295 -6.58 16.59 -16.17
CA PHE A 295 -6.35 16.75 -17.62
C PHE A 295 -5.16 17.64 -17.93
N ARG A 296 -5.00 18.77 -17.22
CA ARG A 296 -3.89 19.72 -17.33
C ARG A 296 -2.56 19.04 -17.06
N ARG A 297 -2.49 18.26 -15.99
CA ARG A 297 -1.32 17.45 -15.64
C ARG A 297 -1.00 16.46 -16.76
N TRP A 298 -1.98 15.68 -17.21
CA TRP A 298 -1.77 14.71 -18.29
C TRP A 298 -1.26 15.38 -19.57
N GLU A 299 -1.89 16.47 -19.99
CA GLU A 299 -1.50 17.19 -21.21
C GLU A 299 -0.09 17.78 -21.07
N THR A 300 0.25 18.35 -19.92
CA THR A 300 1.49 19.10 -19.74
C THR A 300 2.70 18.24 -19.37
N VAL A 301 2.48 17.14 -18.64
CA VAL A 301 3.53 16.26 -18.13
C VAL A 301 3.72 15.04 -19.03
N ILE A 302 2.63 14.47 -19.54
CA ILE A 302 2.66 13.16 -20.23
C ILE A 302 2.62 13.35 -21.74
N ASN A 303 1.59 14.03 -22.26
CA ASN A 303 1.43 14.23 -23.71
C ASN A 303 2.42 15.28 -24.26
N GLN A 304 2.70 16.32 -23.47
CA GLN A 304 3.63 17.42 -23.76
C GLN A 304 3.49 18.05 -25.17
N PRO A 305 2.28 18.42 -25.63
CA PRO A 305 2.17 19.14 -26.89
C PRO A 305 2.79 20.55 -26.76
N PRO A 306 3.16 21.17 -27.90
CA PRO A 306 3.59 22.58 -27.95
C PRO A 306 2.57 23.51 -27.28
N SER A 307 3.03 24.61 -26.66
CA SER A 307 2.15 25.54 -25.92
C SER A 307 0.96 26.04 -26.74
N SER A 308 1.15 26.30 -28.04
CA SER A 308 0.09 26.71 -28.97
C SER A 308 -1.03 25.68 -29.17
N GLU A 309 -0.76 24.40 -28.93
CA GLU A 309 -1.71 23.31 -29.16
C GLU A 309 -2.44 22.87 -27.89
N ARG A 310 -1.92 23.23 -26.71
CA ARG A 310 -2.47 22.87 -25.40
C ARG A 310 -3.92 23.31 -25.25
N PHE A 311 -4.82 22.34 -25.11
CA PHE A 311 -6.24 22.58 -24.88
C PHE A 311 -6.52 23.02 -23.44
N SER A 312 -5.71 22.58 -22.48
CA SER A 312 -5.83 23.01 -21.08
C SER A 312 -5.53 24.50 -20.87
N ASP A 313 -4.69 25.13 -21.70
CA ASP A 313 -4.48 26.59 -21.66
C ASP A 313 -5.76 27.35 -22.08
N ARG A 314 -6.52 26.81 -23.05
CA ARG A 314 -7.81 27.38 -23.47
C ARG A 314 -8.90 27.18 -22.41
N LEU A 315 -8.90 26.03 -21.74
CA LEU A 315 -9.84 25.75 -20.65
C LEU A 315 -9.57 26.65 -19.44
N ALA A 316 -8.30 26.94 -19.12
CA ALA A 316 -7.95 27.87 -18.05
C ALA A 316 -8.56 29.26 -18.25
N ASP A 317 -8.66 29.75 -19.49
CA ASP A 317 -9.26 31.06 -19.79
C ASP A 317 -10.72 31.14 -19.31
N SER A 318 -11.49 30.05 -19.40
CA SER A 318 -12.86 30.00 -18.85
C SER A 318 -12.90 30.12 -17.33
N PHE A 319 -11.89 29.57 -16.63
CA PHE A 319 -11.73 29.75 -15.19
C PHE A 319 -11.27 31.17 -14.85
N VAL A 320 -10.38 31.76 -15.64
CA VAL A 320 -9.93 33.15 -15.47
C VAL A 320 -11.11 34.12 -15.57
N GLU A 321 -11.96 33.96 -16.58
CA GLU A 321 -13.19 34.75 -16.70
C GLU A 321 -14.13 34.54 -15.50
N TRP A 322 -14.28 33.29 -15.06
CA TRP A 322 -15.10 32.95 -13.90
C TRP A 322 -14.57 33.61 -12.62
N ILE A 323 -13.28 33.47 -12.30
CA ILE A 323 -12.72 34.00 -11.05
C ILE A 323 -12.77 35.54 -11.02
N LEU A 324 -12.56 36.21 -12.15
CA LEU A 324 -12.70 37.68 -12.25
C LEU A 324 -14.13 38.17 -11.98
N LYS A 325 -15.14 37.39 -12.39
CA LYS A 325 -16.55 37.69 -12.09
C LYS A 325 -16.90 37.42 -10.62
N HIS A 326 -16.48 36.28 -10.08
CA HIS A 326 -17.00 35.76 -8.80
C HIS A 326 -16.17 36.14 -7.57
N TYR A 327 -14.86 36.37 -7.71
CA TYR A 327 -13.99 36.73 -6.58
C TYR A 327 -14.46 37.97 -5.79
N PRO A 328 -14.89 39.08 -6.44
CA PRO A 328 -15.38 40.26 -5.73
C PRO A 328 -16.63 40.02 -4.86
N VAL A 329 -17.35 38.92 -5.08
CA VAL A 329 -18.50 38.52 -4.25
C VAL A 329 -18.03 37.65 -3.08
N MET A 330 -17.11 36.72 -3.34
CA MET A 330 -16.56 35.80 -2.32
C MET A 330 -15.82 36.52 -1.17
N LYS A 331 -15.34 37.75 -1.40
CA LYS A 331 -14.69 38.56 -0.37
C LYS A 331 -15.64 39.11 0.71
N VAL A 332 -16.95 39.11 0.46
CA VAL A 332 -17.97 39.65 1.37
C VAL A 332 -18.48 38.58 2.34
N ASP A 333 -18.22 37.30 2.05
CA ASP A 333 -18.57 36.20 2.93
C ASP A 333 -17.87 36.33 4.29
N SER A 334 -18.55 35.89 5.35
CA SER A 334 -17.91 35.75 6.67
C SER A 334 -16.72 34.80 6.58
N VAL A 335 -15.68 35.04 7.37
CA VAL A 335 -14.46 34.22 7.36
C VAL A 335 -14.73 32.72 7.53
N GLU A 336 -15.73 32.34 8.34
CA GLU A 336 -16.08 30.94 8.57
C GLU A 336 -16.57 30.21 7.30
N HIS A 337 -17.30 30.90 6.43
CA HIS A 337 -17.96 30.32 5.25
C HIS A 337 -17.31 30.70 3.92
N SER A 338 -16.21 31.44 3.96
CA SER A 338 -15.52 31.87 2.74
C SER A 338 -14.90 30.68 1.99
N TYR A 339 -15.02 30.71 0.65
CA TYR A 339 -14.29 29.80 -0.24
C TYR A 339 -12.81 30.19 -0.41
N LEU A 340 -12.41 31.37 0.08
CA LEU A 340 -11.04 31.85 0.05
C LEU A 340 -10.20 31.23 1.18
N ASN A 341 -8.92 30.96 0.93
CA ASN A 341 -8.07 30.21 1.86
C ASN A 341 -7.77 30.93 3.19
N TYR A 342 -8.05 32.23 3.35
CA TYR A 342 -7.91 32.90 4.66
C TYR A 342 -8.81 32.31 5.75
N ASN A 343 -9.87 31.59 5.37
CA ASN A 343 -10.75 30.81 6.25
C ASN A 343 -9.97 29.78 7.11
N VAL A 344 -8.83 29.29 6.61
CA VAL A 344 -8.05 28.22 7.25
C VAL A 344 -7.55 28.63 8.64
N ALA A 345 -7.13 29.88 8.80
CA ALA A 345 -6.67 30.39 10.09
C ALA A 345 -7.78 30.33 11.16
N GLN A 346 -9.02 30.65 10.80
CA GLN A 346 -10.18 30.49 11.69
C GLN A 346 -10.41 29.01 12.03
N LYS A 347 -10.31 28.11 11.04
CA LYS A 347 -10.42 26.66 11.25
C LYS A 347 -9.36 26.17 12.25
N VAL A 348 -8.12 26.62 12.10
CA VAL A 348 -7.00 26.31 13.02
C VAL A 348 -7.28 26.84 14.43
N GLN A 349 -7.74 28.09 14.57
CA GLN A 349 -8.10 28.66 15.88
C GLN A 349 -9.21 27.86 16.57
N ASN A 350 -10.26 27.46 15.84
CA ASN A 350 -11.35 26.65 16.37
C ASN A 350 -10.84 25.29 16.87
N LEU A 351 -9.96 24.63 16.11
CA LEU A 351 -9.35 23.36 16.55
C LEU A 351 -8.51 23.54 17.83
N CYS A 352 -7.77 24.64 17.93
CA CYS A 352 -6.93 24.97 19.09
C CYS A 352 -7.71 25.14 20.40
N GLN A 353 -9.03 25.39 20.35
CA GLN A 353 -9.87 25.47 21.54
C GLN A 353 -10.03 24.12 22.25
N SER A 354 -9.85 23.01 21.52
CA SER A 354 -10.10 21.66 22.03
C SER A 354 -8.83 20.81 22.13
N THR A 355 -7.79 21.10 21.34
CA THR A 355 -6.63 20.22 21.20
C THR A 355 -5.42 20.99 20.67
N PRO A 356 -4.17 20.58 20.98
CA PRO A 356 -2.99 21.16 20.34
C PRO A 356 -2.97 20.92 18.82
N VAL A 357 -2.50 21.91 18.07
CA VAL A 357 -2.44 21.88 16.60
C VAL A 357 -1.03 22.15 16.11
N LEU A 358 -0.53 21.29 15.23
CA LEU A 358 0.57 21.57 14.32
C LEU A 358 -0.02 22.03 12.98
N TRP A 359 0.08 23.34 12.71
CA TRP A 359 -0.30 23.91 11.42
C TRP A 359 0.92 23.95 10.50
N VAL A 360 0.90 23.16 9.45
CA VAL A 360 1.94 23.09 8.43
C VAL A 360 1.47 23.92 7.23
N VAL A 361 2.12 25.05 7.01
CA VAL A 361 1.91 25.90 5.83
C VAL A 361 3.05 25.64 4.86
N VAL A 362 2.73 25.01 3.73
CA VAL A 362 3.70 24.70 2.68
C VAL A 362 3.54 25.72 1.56
N ASP A 363 4.54 26.57 1.37
CA ASP A 363 4.54 27.58 0.31
C ASP A 363 4.50 26.93 -1.08
N GLY A 364 3.60 27.41 -1.94
CA GLY A 364 3.46 26.93 -3.32
C GLY A 364 2.90 25.51 -3.47
N LEU A 365 2.24 24.94 -2.46
CA LEU A 365 1.62 23.61 -2.52
C LEU A 365 0.21 23.67 -3.16
N GLY A 366 0.15 23.52 -4.49
CA GLY A 366 -1.10 23.43 -5.25
C GLY A 366 -1.93 22.18 -4.94
N TRP A 367 -3.18 22.12 -5.41
CA TRP A 367 -4.11 21.02 -5.10
C TRP A 367 -3.57 19.61 -5.38
N LEU A 368 -2.92 19.39 -6.54
CA LEU A 368 -2.43 18.05 -6.90
C LEU A 368 -1.28 17.60 -5.99
N ASP A 369 -0.34 18.49 -5.68
CA ASP A 369 0.78 18.20 -4.78
C ASP A 369 0.30 18.05 -3.32
N HIS A 370 -0.76 18.79 -2.94
CA HIS A 370 -1.43 18.58 -1.65
C HIS A 370 -1.99 17.16 -1.53
N GLN A 371 -2.74 16.68 -2.54
CA GLN A 371 -3.28 15.32 -2.57
C GLN A 371 -2.17 14.26 -2.43
N GLU A 372 -1.03 14.45 -3.09
CA GLU A 372 0.11 13.55 -2.99
C GLU A 372 0.77 13.57 -1.62
N LEU A 373 0.97 14.75 -1.02
CA LEU A 373 1.46 14.86 0.36
C LEU A 373 0.55 14.12 1.34
N ILE A 374 -0.78 14.25 1.18
CA ILE A 374 -1.72 13.49 2.02
C ILE A 374 -1.58 11.99 1.77
N SER A 375 -1.41 11.55 0.53
CA SER A 375 -1.22 10.13 0.21
C SER A 375 0.01 9.54 0.89
N LEU A 376 1.14 10.26 0.88
CA LEU A 376 2.37 9.85 1.58
C LEU A 376 2.14 9.73 3.08
N LEU A 377 1.48 10.73 3.68
CA LEU A 377 1.18 10.75 5.11
C LEU A 377 0.23 9.61 5.54
N THR A 378 -0.77 9.26 4.74
CA THR A 378 -1.71 8.19 5.09
C THR A 378 -1.16 6.80 4.82
N LYS A 379 -0.42 6.61 3.72
CA LYS A 379 0.08 5.27 3.32
C LYS A 379 1.37 4.89 4.03
N ASP A 380 2.35 5.79 4.06
CA ASP A 380 3.71 5.46 4.51
C ASP A 380 3.87 5.76 6.00
N TYR A 381 3.25 6.85 6.47
CA TYR A 381 3.31 7.28 7.87
C TYR A 381 2.04 6.96 8.68
N LYS A 382 1.07 6.26 8.07
CA LYS A 382 -0.15 5.73 8.72
C LYS A 382 -0.98 6.77 9.48
N LEU A 383 -0.95 8.03 9.05
CA LEU A 383 -1.88 9.05 9.56
C LEU A 383 -3.28 8.82 9.02
N ALA A 384 -4.28 9.27 9.75
CA ALA A 384 -5.69 9.21 9.37
C ALA A 384 -6.24 10.61 9.10
N VAL A 385 -7.04 10.74 8.04
CA VAL A 385 -7.71 11.99 7.67
C VAL A 385 -8.93 12.20 8.57
N GLU A 386 -8.95 13.26 9.38
CA GLU A 386 -10.04 13.53 10.34
C GLU A 386 -11.28 14.12 9.67
N THR A 387 -11.08 15.02 8.71
CA THR A 387 -12.13 15.70 7.94
C THR A 387 -11.86 15.58 6.44
N ALA A 388 -12.89 15.74 5.60
CA ALA A 388 -12.72 15.76 4.15
C ALA A 388 -11.60 16.75 3.74
N ILE A 389 -10.84 16.38 2.69
CA ILE A 389 -9.85 17.27 2.10
C ILE A 389 -10.61 18.36 1.34
N GLU A 390 -10.38 19.61 1.71
CA GLU A 390 -11.16 20.75 1.25
C GLU A 390 -10.34 21.57 0.24
N PRO A 391 -10.83 21.77 -1.00
CA PRO A 391 -10.22 22.73 -1.91
C PRO A 391 -10.64 24.16 -1.53
N ARG A 392 -9.72 25.11 -1.70
CA ARG A 392 -9.94 26.55 -1.46
C ARG A 392 -9.35 27.36 -2.60
N PHE A 393 -9.92 28.54 -2.84
CA PHE A 393 -9.30 29.53 -3.71
C PHE A 393 -8.28 30.35 -2.91
N SER A 394 -7.07 30.49 -3.44
CA SER A 394 -6.06 31.39 -2.93
C SER A 394 -6.52 32.84 -3.06
N ILE A 395 -6.00 33.70 -2.18
CA ILE A 395 -6.15 35.14 -2.33
C ILE A 395 -5.36 35.62 -3.54
N LEU A 396 -6.01 36.49 -4.31
CA LEU A 396 -5.44 37.07 -5.52
C LEU A 396 -4.70 38.36 -5.19
N PRO A 397 -3.57 38.66 -5.88
CA PRO A 397 -2.83 37.74 -6.75
C PRO A 397 -2.17 36.62 -5.95
N THR A 398 -1.89 35.49 -6.61
CA THR A 398 -1.30 34.28 -6.01
C THR A 398 0.22 34.42 -5.72
N LEU A 399 0.60 35.52 -5.07
CA LEU A 399 1.94 35.77 -4.57
C LEU A 399 1.95 35.69 -3.03
N THR A 400 3.03 35.16 -2.48
CA THR A 400 3.23 34.93 -1.05
C THR A 400 2.88 36.14 -0.18
N GLU A 401 3.33 37.35 -0.54
CA GLU A 401 3.08 38.54 0.30
C GLU A 401 1.61 38.99 0.38
N TYR A 402 0.77 38.56 -0.57
CA TYR A 402 -0.67 38.80 -0.55
C TYR A 402 -1.40 37.59 0.03
N ALA A 403 -1.16 36.42 -0.54
CA ALA A 403 -1.90 35.20 -0.24
C ALA A 403 -1.59 34.68 1.17
N LYS A 404 -0.30 34.53 1.51
CA LYS A 404 0.10 34.01 2.83
C LYS A 404 -0.15 35.01 3.94
N TRP A 405 0.01 36.30 3.67
CA TRP A 405 -0.36 37.32 4.66
C TRP A 405 -1.84 37.20 5.02
N SER A 406 -2.71 37.08 4.02
CA SER A 406 -4.15 36.95 4.21
C SER A 406 -4.53 35.64 4.89
N LEU A 407 -3.88 34.54 4.50
CA LEU A 407 -3.99 33.22 5.14
C LEU A 407 -3.81 33.31 6.65
N TYR A 408 -2.80 34.06 7.10
CA TYR A 408 -2.54 34.26 8.53
C TYR A 408 -3.41 35.33 9.19
N ALA A 409 -3.64 36.43 8.49
CA ALA A 409 -4.31 37.59 9.04
C ALA A 409 -5.82 37.43 9.17
N GLN A 410 -6.42 36.51 8.40
CA GLN A 410 -7.88 36.43 8.20
C GLN A 410 -8.48 37.72 7.64
N LEU A 411 -7.67 38.48 6.90
CA LEU A 411 -7.99 39.79 6.34
C LEU A 411 -7.52 39.85 4.89
N LEU A 412 -8.12 40.72 4.11
CA LEU A 412 -7.70 40.99 2.73
C LEU A 412 -6.55 42.00 2.68
N PRO A 413 -5.73 42.01 1.60
CA PRO A 413 -4.63 42.95 1.43
C PRO A 413 -5.02 44.44 1.38
N SER A 414 -6.30 44.77 1.17
CA SER A 414 -6.81 46.15 1.29
C SER A 414 -6.85 46.66 2.74
N ASP A 415 -6.69 45.80 3.73
CA ASP A 415 -6.65 46.22 5.13
C ASP A 415 -5.43 47.13 5.40
N SER A 416 -5.64 48.22 6.15
CA SER A 416 -4.62 49.22 6.45
C SER A 416 -3.35 48.70 7.13
N SER A 417 -3.43 47.51 7.74
CA SER A 417 -2.30 46.86 8.40
C SER A 417 -1.52 45.90 7.49
N TRP A 418 -1.95 45.73 6.24
CA TRP A 418 -1.20 44.96 5.25
C TRP A 418 0.14 45.62 4.94
N VAL A 419 1.15 44.77 4.82
CA VAL A 419 2.50 45.12 4.35
C VAL A 419 3.01 43.97 3.50
N ALA A 420 3.94 44.24 2.60
CA ALA A 420 4.57 43.24 1.72
C ALA A 420 5.56 42.31 2.48
N ASP A 421 5.09 41.70 3.57
CA ASP A 421 5.79 40.72 4.40
C ASP A 421 4.76 39.80 5.06
N ALA A 422 4.60 38.59 4.51
CA ALA A 422 3.65 37.60 5.01
C ALA A 422 3.84 37.26 6.49
N SER A 423 5.06 37.40 7.04
CA SER A 423 5.34 37.11 8.44
C SER A 423 4.59 38.04 9.41
N LYS A 424 4.19 39.23 8.94
CA LYS A 424 3.42 40.21 9.72
C LYS A 424 1.94 39.86 9.82
N GLY A 425 1.45 38.91 9.03
CA GLY A 425 0.10 38.38 9.15
C GLY A 425 -0.08 37.50 10.40
N PHE A 426 0.89 36.61 10.69
CA PHE A 426 0.78 35.61 11.77
C PHE A 426 0.48 36.18 13.16
N PRO A 427 1.09 37.30 13.62
CA PRO A 427 0.75 37.90 14.91
C PRO A 427 -0.74 38.21 15.09
N LYS A 428 -1.50 38.41 14.00
CA LYS A 428 -2.95 38.66 14.05
C LYS A 428 -3.77 37.42 14.43
N MET A 429 -3.19 36.22 14.31
CA MET A 429 -3.79 34.99 14.87
C MET A 429 -4.00 35.08 16.39
N GLY A 430 -3.24 35.94 17.08
CA GLY A 430 -3.37 36.16 18.53
C GLY A 430 -2.97 34.97 19.41
N THR A 431 -2.56 33.85 18.82
CA THR A 431 -2.18 32.63 19.54
C THR A 431 -1.10 31.84 18.79
N GLY A 432 -0.37 31.01 19.54
CA GLY A 432 0.65 30.12 18.99
C GLY A 432 1.97 30.78 18.63
N LYS A 433 2.82 30.02 17.94
CA LYS A 433 4.11 30.49 17.47
C LYS A 433 4.42 29.93 16.09
N ARG A 434 4.96 30.80 15.23
CA ARG A 434 5.46 30.48 13.89
C ARG A 434 6.94 30.13 13.91
N TYR A 435 7.29 29.11 13.15
CA TYR A 435 8.63 28.57 12.97
C TYR A 435 8.90 28.44 11.47
N THR A 436 9.98 29.02 10.99
CA THR A 436 10.46 28.81 9.62
C THR A 436 11.41 27.62 9.55
N ASP A 437 11.81 27.19 8.35
CA ASP A 437 12.73 26.05 8.18
C ASP A 437 14.07 26.21 8.91
N GLY A 438 14.58 27.44 9.01
CA GLY A 438 15.77 27.76 9.82
C GLY A 438 15.56 27.69 11.34
N GLN A 439 14.34 27.40 11.80
CA GLN A 439 13.95 27.31 13.22
C GLN A 439 13.37 25.94 13.58
N VAL A 440 13.55 24.93 12.73
CA VAL A 440 12.94 23.61 12.91
C VAL A 440 13.36 22.93 14.22
N ASP A 441 14.62 23.08 14.65
CA ASP A 441 15.08 22.55 15.94
C ASP A 441 14.33 23.18 17.13
N ARG A 442 13.99 24.47 17.02
CA ARG A 442 13.19 25.18 18.03
C ARG A 442 11.73 24.72 18.01
N LEU A 443 11.20 24.37 16.85
CA LEU A 443 9.88 23.75 16.74
C LEU A 443 9.86 22.40 17.45
N TYR A 444 10.86 21.55 17.20
CA TYR A 444 10.99 20.24 17.86
C TYR A 444 11.07 20.37 19.38
N ASP A 445 11.88 21.30 19.88
CA ASP A 445 11.98 21.58 21.31
C ASP A 445 10.66 22.10 21.91
N ALA A 446 9.95 22.95 21.17
CA ALA A 446 8.67 23.49 21.61
C ALA A 446 7.59 22.40 21.69
N LEU A 447 7.55 21.49 20.70
CA LEU A 447 6.65 20.32 20.68
C LEU A 447 6.93 19.38 21.85
N LYS A 448 8.20 19.03 22.10
CA LYS A 448 8.62 18.20 23.23
C LYS A 448 8.18 18.78 24.57
N LYS A 449 8.34 20.09 24.73
CA LYS A 449 8.04 20.83 25.97
C LYS A 449 6.58 21.28 26.06
N LYS A 450 5.76 21.05 25.04
CA LYS A 450 4.36 21.48 24.96
C LYS A 450 4.16 22.98 25.25
N THR A 451 5.02 23.84 24.69
CA THR A 451 5.03 25.27 25.07
C THR A 451 3.85 26.09 24.54
N HIS A 452 3.12 25.57 23.55
CA HIS A 452 2.00 26.26 22.89
C HIS A 452 0.84 25.31 22.61
N HIS A 453 -0.35 25.88 22.34
CA HIS A 453 -1.46 25.13 21.75
C HIS A 453 -1.42 25.13 20.21
N LEU A 454 -0.76 26.12 19.60
CA LEU A 454 -0.59 26.22 18.15
C LEU A 454 0.90 26.33 17.80
N TYR A 455 1.36 25.39 17.00
CA TYR A 455 2.69 25.37 16.39
C TYR A 455 2.51 25.54 14.88
N CYS A 456 2.95 26.67 14.33
CA CYS A 456 2.89 26.90 12.88
C CYS A 456 4.28 26.64 12.30
N TRP A 457 4.42 25.57 11.50
CA TRP A 457 5.59 25.35 10.67
C TRP A 457 5.33 25.95 9.29
N ASP A 458 6.01 27.04 8.99
CA ASP A 458 5.95 27.73 7.68
C ASP A 458 7.20 27.31 6.89
N THR A 459 7.00 26.44 5.90
CA THR A 459 8.07 25.88 5.08
C THR A 459 8.04 26.46 3.66
N ASP A 460 9.18 26.94 3.19
CA ASP A 460 9.37 27.45 1.83
C ASP A 460 10.05 26.43 0.90
N ILE A 461 10.37 25.24 1.42
CA ILE A 461 11.12 24.19 0.70
C ILE A 461 10.56 23.90 -0.68
N PHE A 462 9.23 23.83 -0.80
CA PHE A 462 8.56 23.44 -2.03
C PHE A 462 8.56 24.58 -3.06
N ASP A 463 8.17 25.78 -2.69
CA ASP A 463 8.30 26.98 -3.54
C ASP A 463 9.75 27.24 -3.97
N SER A 464 10.68 27.22 -3.01
CA SER A 464 12.12 27.33 -3.25
C SER A 464 12.67 26.30 -4.24
N LEU A 465 12.12 25.07 -4.25
CA LEU A 465 12.54 24.03 -5.18
C LEU A 465 12.27 24.48 -6.61
N TYR A 466 11.05 24.89 -6.90
CA TYR A 466 10.63 25.30 -8.24
C TYR A 466 11.40 26.54 -8.73
N HIS A 467 11.71 27.46 -7.82
CA HIS A 467 12.53 28.64 -8.13
C HIS A 467 14.02 28.36 -8.37
N LYS A 468 14.53 27.20 -7.95
CA LYS A 468 15.95 26.82 -8.11
C LYS A 468 16.17 25.88 -9.29
N GLN A 469 15.16 25.09 -9.65
CA GLN A 469 15.31 24.11 -10.73
C GLN A 469 15.34 24.74 -12.12
N LYS A 470 16.03 24.06 -13.03
CA LYS A 470 16.26 24.51 -14.43
C LYS A 470 15.83 23.50 -15.47
N ASP A 471 15.41 22.30 -15.06
CA ASP A 471 14.90 21.27 -15.95
C ASP A 471 13.52 20.80 -15.45
N TRP A 472 12.51 20.95 -16.31
CA TRP A 472 11.13 20.61 -15.96
C TRP A 472 10.97 19.11 -15.73
N LYS A 473 11.64 18.29 -16.55
CA LYS A 473 11.48 16.85 -16.50
C LYS A 473 12.07 16.28 -15.20
N SER A 474 13.30 16.69 -14.86
CA SER A 474 13.92 16.37 -13.58
C SER A 474 12.99 16.83 -12.46
N LEU A 475 12.71 18.14 -12.38
CA LEU A 475 11.90 18.74 -11.32
C LEU A 475 10.63 17.93 -11.04
N TYR A 476 9.86 17.62 -12.09
CA TYR A 476 8.58 16.95 -11.93
C TYR A 476 8.73 15.46 -11.58
N GLN A 477 9.69 14.74 -12.17
CA GLN A 477 9.82 13.28 -12.02
C GLN A 477 10.65 12.86 -10.81
N LEU A 478 11.58 13.70 -10.35
CA LEU A 478 12.54 13.36 -9.30
C LEU A 478 12.42 14.33 -8.12
N GLU A 479 12.78 15.60 -8.28
CA GLU A 479 12.98 16.49 -7.14
C GLU A 479 11.68 16.85 -6.41
N ARG A 480 10.57 17.03 -7.14
CA ARG A 480 9.25 17.28 -6.54
C ARG A 480 8.81 16.12 -5.62
N PRO A 481 8.75 14.85 -6.07
CA PRO A 481 8.45 13.73 -5.18
C PRO A 481 9.36 13.67 -3.94
N HIS A 482 10.68 13.83 -4.12
CA HIS A 482 11.63 13.81 -2.99
C HIS A 482 11.37 14.95 -1.99
N ALA A 483 10.99 16.14 -2.46
CA ALA A 483 10.64 17.25 -1.57
C ALA A 483 9.36 16.95 -0.77
N LEU A 484 8.32 16.39 -1.40
CA LEU A 484 7.09 15.99 -0.72
C LEU A 484 7.33 14.88 0.31
N GLU A 485 8.14 13.86 -0.03
CA GLU A 485 8.58 12.84 0.91
C GLU A 485 9.36 13.44 2.09
N GLY A 486 10.25 14.39 1.83
CA GLY A 486 11.00 15.11 2.85
C GLY A 486 10.09 15.92 3.79
N ILE A 487 9.06 16.57 3.26
CA ILE A 487 8.05 17.28 4.05
C ILE A 487 7.26 16.28 4.88
N ALA A 488 6.74 15.20 4.29
CA ALA A 488 5.98 14.15 4.98
C ALA A 488 6.78 13.56 6.16
N LYS A 489 8.06 13.24 5.93
CA LYS A 489 8.99 12.74 6.95
C LYS A 489 9.16 13.73 8.11
N LYS A 490 9.25 15.02 7.83
CA LYS A 490 9.36 16.06 8.86
C LYS A 490 8.07 16.24 9.65
N ILE A 491 6.90 16.12 9.01
CA ILE A 491 5.61 16.12 9.69
C ILE A 491 5.53 14.96 10.68
N ASP A 492 5.84 13.74 10.24
CA ASP A 492 5.88 12.56 11.10
C ASP A 492 6.88 12.74 12.26
N TYR A 493 8.07 13.26 11.97
CA TYR A 493 9.04 13.55 13.02
C TYR A 493 8.53 14.58 14.05
N CYS A 494 7.83 15.64 13.62
CA CYS A 494 7.17 16.59 14.53
C CYS A 494 6.14 15.88 15.43
N LEU A 495 5.35 14.98 14.85
CA LEU A 495 4.35 14.19 15.59
C LEU A 495 5.02 13.32 16.66
N GLN A 496 6.14 12.67 16.32
CA GLN A 496 6.95 11.87 17.27
C GLN A 496 7.58 12.72 18.39
N GLN A 497 7.83 14.01 18.14
CA GLN A 497 8.38 14.91 19.16
C GLN A 497 7.33 15.32 20.21
N TYR A 498 6.03 15.21 19.90
CA TYR A 498 4.97 15.60 20.83
C TYR A 498 4.61 14.43 21.76
N PRO A 499 4.76 14.56 23.11
CA PRO A 499 4.62 13.41 24.03
C PRO A 499 3.28 12.66 23.97
N ASP A 500 2.19 13.34 23.64
CA ASP A 500 0.86 12.74 23.45
C ASP A 500 0.43 12.83 21.98
N SER A 501 1.16 12.15 21.10
CA SER A 501 0.99 12.26 19.63
C SER A 501 -0.46 12.04 19.17
N GLU A 502 -1.27 11.24 19.88
CA GLU A 502 -2.69 11.01 19.55
C GLU A 502 -3.57 12.27 19.71
N GLN A 503 -3.16 13.23 20.54
CA GLN A 503 -3.89 14.49 20.78
C GLN A 503 -3.45 15.60 19.82
N LEU A 504 -2.31 15.47 19.14
CA LEU A 504 -1.86 16.49 18.20
C LEU A 504 -2.66 16.37 16.89
N ARG A 505 -3.40 17.42 16.54
CA ARG A 505 -3.97 17.56 15.19
C ARG A 505 -2.96 18.20 14.26
N ILE A 506 -2.91 17.71 13.03
CA ILE A 506 -2.06 18.26 11.98
C ILE A 506 -2.97 18.94 10.97
N VAL A 507 -2.81 20.24 10.76
CA VAL A 507 -3.51 20.97 9.70
C VAL A 507 -2.50 21.29 8.62
N ILE A 508 -2.77 20.90 7.37
CA ILE A 508 -1.92 21.22 6.22
C ILE A 508 -2.67 22.18 5.31
N ALA A 509 -2.01 23.25 4.89
CA ALA A 509 -2.55 24.23 3.96
C ALA A 509 -1.45 24.88 3.12
N SER A 510 -1.87 25.59 2.08
CA SER A 510 -1.01 26.41 1.24
C SER A 510 -1.57 27.81 1.06
N ASP A 511 -0.68 28.75 0.77
CA ASP A 511 -1.03 30.08 0.31
C ASP A 511 -1.43 30.09 -1.17
N HIS A 512 -0.64 29.46 -2.05
CA HIS A 512 -0.91 29.33 -3.47
C HIS A 512 -0.37 28.01 -4.05
N GLY A 513 -0.65 27.74 -5.32
CA GLY A 513 0.01 26.69 -6.10
C GLY A 513 1.05 27.28 -7.06
N GLN A 514 1.38 26.51 -8.10
CA GLN A 514 2.39 26.89 -9.09
C GLN A 514 2.01 26.45 -10.49
N MET A 515 2.52 27.17 -11.48
CA MET A 515 2.32 26.78 -12.87
C MET A 515 2.97 25.45 -13.21
N MET A 516 2.17 24.58 -13.83
CA MET A 516 2.64 23.33 -14.42
C MET A 516 3.22 23.58 -15.80
N GLY A 517 4.39 23.01 -16.06
CA GLY A 517 5.04 23.01 -17.34
C GLY A 517 6.03 24.15 -17.54
N ILE A 518 6.54 24.18 -18.76
CA ILE A 518 7.44 25.22 -19.22
C ILE A 518 6.61 26.36 -19.82
N LEU A 519 6.90 27.60 -19.39
CA LEU A 519 6.20 28.81 -19.77
C LEU A 519 7.02 29.70 -20.71
N ASP A 520 6.30 30.43 -21.56
CA ASP A 520 6.87 31.46 -22.42
C ASP A 520 7.10 32.76 -21.65
N LYS A 521 8.17 33.47 -22.00
CA LYS A 521 8.51 34.77 -21.42
C LYS A 521 7.85 35.91 -22.21
N ILE A 522 7.20 36.84 -21.51
CA ILE A 522 6.77 38.10 -22.12
C ILE A 522 8.00 38.99 -22.37
N THR A 523 8.22 39.37 -23.62
CA THR A 523 9.42 40.11 -24.07
C THR A 523 9.24 41.62 -24.12
N HIS A 524 8.02 42.10 -24.29
CA HIS A 524 7.68 43.52 -24.38
C HIS A 524 6.65 43.82 -23.32
N CYS A 525 7.06 44.47 -22.23
CA CYS A 525 6.21 44.77 -21.10
C CYS A 525 5.99 46.30 -21.02
N PRO A 526 4.79 46.75 -20.63
CA PRO A 526 4.51 48.18 -20.45
C PRO A 526 5.48 48.83 -19.43
N PRO A 527 6.17 49.93 -19.75
CA PRO A 527 7.23 50.51 -18.91
C PRO A 527 6.74 51.05 -17.57
N GLU A 528 5.45 51.30 -17.42
CA GLU A 528 4.79 51.80 -16.21
C GLU A 528 4.54 50.72 -15.13
N LEU A 529 4.78 49.45 -15.44
CA LEU A 529 4.48 48.32 -14.57
C LEU A 529 5.72 47.83 -13.80
N GLU A 530 5.55 47.52 -12.51
CA GLU A 530 6.58 46.87 -11.69
C GLU A 530 6.31 45.36 -11.60
N PHE A 531 7.10 44.55 -12.31
CA PHE A 531 6.85 43.11 -12.50
C PHE A 531 7.32 42.24 -11.34
N LYS A 532 6.48 41.26 -10.96
CA LYS A 532 6.82 40.17 -10.04
C LYS A 532 6.13 38.87 -10.47
N GLY A 533 6.91 37.89 -10.92
CA GLY A 533 6.38 36.59 -11.38
C GLY A 533 5.41 36.76 -12.55
N ARG A 534 4.12 36.49 -12.32
CA ARG A 534 3.03 36.64 -13.31
C ARG A 534 2.13 37.87 -13.12
N MET A 535 2.45 38.72 -12.14
CA MET A 535 1.72 39.96 -11.91
C MET A 535 2.65 41.18 -12.02
N ALA A 536 2.05 42.35 -12.09
CA ALA A 536 2.73 43.62 -12.01
C ALA A 536 1.90 44.66 -11.27
N ILE A 537 2.56 45.49 -10.47
CA ILE A 537 1.90 46.62 -9.81
C ILE A 537 1.60 47.70 -10.85
N GLY A 538 0.35 48.18 -10.87
CA GLY A 538 -0.13 49.17 -11.82
C GLY A 538 -1.19 48.64 -12.78
N LYS A 539 -1.67 49.53 -13.65
CA LYS A 539 -2.69 49.26 -14.68
C LYS A 539 -2.07 49.30 -16.07
N THR A 540 -2.61 48.50 -16.98
CA THR A 540 -2.29 48.55 -18.41
C THR A 540 -3.53 48.23 -19.23
N ASP A 541 -3.62 48.80 -20.43
CA ASP A 541 -4.67 48.51 -21.41
C ASP A 541 -4.27 47.39 -22.38
N ASP A 542 -3.10 46.78 -22.17
CA ASP A 542 -2.62 45.68 -23.00
C ASP A 542 -3.45 44.41 -22.77
N SER A 543 -4.05 43.91 -23.85
CA SER A 543 -5.01 42.80 -23.83
C SER A 543 -4.43 41.46 -23.37
N ARG A 544 -3.10 41.35 -23.23
CA ARG A 544 -2.43 40.19 -22.65
C ARG A 544 -2.59 40.12 -21.14
N PHE A 545 -3.02 41.21 -20.51
CA PHE A 545 -3.20 41.32 -19.07
C PHE A 545 -4.67 41.49 -18.70
N VAL A 546 -4.97 41.13 -17.45
CA VAL A 546 -6.22 41.46 -16.78
C VAL A 546 -5.90 42.32 -15.56
N VAL A 547 -6.68 43.37 -15.34
CA VAL A 547 -6.46 44.31 -14.24
C VAL A 547 -7.35 43.92 -13.06
N LEU A 548 -6.71 43.58 -11.95
CA LEU A 548 -7.33 43.47 -10.63
C LEU A 548 -7.38 44.86 -10.01
N GLU A 549 -8.52 45.53 -10.11
CA GLU A 549 -8.74 46.84 -9.51
C GLU A 549 -8.72 46.78 -7.97
N GLY A 550 -7.95 47.68 -7.34
CA GLY A 550 -7.70 47.72 -5.90
C GLY A 550 -8.95 47.50 -5.05
N ASP A 551 -9.89 48.42 -5.19
CA ASP A 551 -11.14 48.43 -4.42
C ASP A 551 -12.02 47.19 -4.67
N ARG A 552 -12.06 46.75 -5.93
CA ARG A 552 -12.92 45.64 -6.35
C ARG A 552 -12.41 44.31 -5.79
N TYR A 553 -11.10 44.06 -5.87
CA TYR A 553 -10.48 42.79 -5.50
C TYR A 553 -9.89 42.78 -4.08
N GLY A 554 -10.02 43.87 -3.32
CA GLY A 554 -9.53 43.93 -1.94
C GLY A 554 -8.00 43.98 -1.86
N LEU A 555 -7.40 44.81 -2.73
CA LEU A 555 -5.96 44.98 -2.87
C LEU A 555 -5.53 46.41 -2.46
N PRO A 556 -4.27 46.59 -2.02
CA PRO A 556 -3.74 47.91 -1.65
C PRO A 556 -3.51 48.85 -2.84
N HIS A 557 -3.45 48.30 -4.05
CA HIS A 557 -3.27 49.02 -5.31
C HIS A 557 -3.77 48.15 -6.47
N ASP A 558 -3.89 48.75 -7.66
CA ASP A 558 -4.25 48.01 -8.86
C ASP A 558 -3.10 47.08 -9.29
N ILE A 559 -3.44 45.87 -9.73
CA ILE A 559 -2.48 44.84 -10.14
C ILE A 559 -2.86 44.31 -11.51
N SER A 560 -1.93 44.35 -12.45
CA SER A 560 -2.06 43.75 -13.78
C SER A 560 -1.51 42.33 -13.76
N VAL A 561 -2.32 41.34 -14.10
CA VAL A 561 -1.95 39.91 -14.09
C VAL A 561 -1.94 39.36 -15.51
N ILE A 562 -0.97 38.52 -15.86
CA ILE A 562 -0.92 37.89 -17.19
C ILE A 562 -2.12 36.95 -17.35
N ARG A 563 -2.90 37.16 -18.41
CA ARG A 563 -4.12 36.41 -18.69
C ARG A 563 -3.87 34.96 -19.08
N ASN A 564 -2.83 34.70 -19.88
CA ASN A 564 -2.50 33.37 -20.40
C ASN A 564 -1.38 32.71 -19.59
N SER A 565 -0.89 31.55 -20.03
CA SER A 565 0.15 30.76 -19.34
C SER A 565 1.56 31.41 -19.33
N ALA A 566 1.76 32.60 -19.91
CA ALA A 566 3.06 33.26 -19.95
C ALA A 566 3.47 33.86 -18.59
N SER A 567 4.74 34.22 -18.48
CA SER A 567 5.32 34.88 -17.29
C SER A 567 6.24 36.04 -17.66
N PHE A 568 6.35 37.05 -16.78
CA PHE A 568 7.30 38.16 -16.96
C PHE A 568 8.74 37.71 -16.72
N SER A 569 8.91 36.95 -15.65
CA SER A 569 10.23 36.62 -15.11
C SER A 569 10.18 35.36 -14.27
N SER A 570 11.33 34.71 -14.15
CA SER A 570 11.55 33.63 -13.21
C SER A 570 12.81 33.92 -12.41
N LEU A 571 12.90 33.34 -11.21
CA LEU A 571 14.14 33.32 -10.44
C LEU A 571 15.19 32.39 -11.07
N SER A 572 14.74 31.35 -11.79
CA SER A 572 15.59 30.44 -12.57
C SER A 572 15.09 30.28 -14.01
N TYR A 573 16.01 30.11 -14.95
CA TYR A 573 15.70 29.87 -16.35
C TYR A 573 16.25 28.51 -16.78
N THR A 574 15.52 27.82 -17.67
CA THR A 574 16.04 26.63 -18.35
C THR A 574 17.20 27.00 -19.27
N THR A 575 17.95 26.00 -19.75
CA THR A 575 19.03 26.19 -20.74
C THR A 575 18.54 26.96 -21.99
N ASP A 576 17.28 26.77 -22.37
CA ASP A 576 16.62 27.44 -23.50
C ASP A 576 15.93 28.77 -23.12
N LYS A 577 16.27 29.34 -21.95
CA LYS A 577 15.69 30.58 -21.39
C LYS A 577 14.17 30.56 -21.17
N LYS A 578 13.58 29.37 -21.02
CA LYS A 578 12.17 29.22 -20.66
C LYS A 578 11.98 29.27 -19.14
N ILE A 579 10.75 29.51 -18.71
CA ILE A 579 10.39 29.71 -17.29
C ILE A 579 9.72 28.44 -16.74
N ILE A 580 10.03 28.10 -15.48
CA ILE A 580 9.40 27.02 -14.71
C ILE A 580 8.99 27.59 -13.36
N GLY A 581 7.91 27.09 -12.75
CA GLY A 581 7.60 27.39 -11.35
C GLY A 581 7.28 28.85 -11.08
N SER A 582 6.56 29.47 -12.02
CA SER A 582 6.08 30.84 -11.86
C SER A 582 4.69 30.83 -11.23
N HIS A 583 4.41 31.80 -10.38
CA HIS A 583 3.12 32.02 -9.73
C HIS A 583 2.78 33.53 -9.73
N GLY A 584 1.66 33.91 -9.11
CA GLY A 584 1.12 35.27 -9.12
C GLY A 584 0.00 35.48 -10.15
N GLY A 585 -0.37 34.43 -10.89
CA GLY A 585 -1.42 34.41 -11.90
C GLY A 585 -2.80 34.03 -11.37
N LEU A 586 -3.68 33.69 -12.31
CA LEU A 586 -5.09 33.33 -12.09
C LEU A 586 -5.43 31.90 -12.55
N PHE A 587 -4.42 31.09 -12.92
CA PHE A 587 -4.70 29.74 -13.42
C PHE A 587 -5.15 28.81 -12.29
N PRO A 588 -5.98 27.79 -12.58
CA PRO A 588 -6.45 26.87 -11.54
C PRO A 588 -5.32 26.21 -10.75
N GLU A 589 -4.19 25.87 -11.37
CA GLU A 589 -3.04 25.27 -10.68
C GLU A 589 -2.31 26.22 -9.72
N GLU A 590 -2.51 27.54 -9.86
CA GLU A 590 -2.00 28.55 -8.92
C GLU A 590 -3.04 28.89 -7.86
N VAL A 591 -4.31 29.00 -8.26
CA VAL A 591 -5.39 29.51 -7.41
C VAL A 591 -5.97 28.43 -6.51
N VAL A 592 -6.08 27.18 -6.96
CA VAL A 592 -6.75 26.13 -6.19
C VAL A 592 -5.74 25.37 -5.31
N VAL A 593 -5.92 25.50 -4.00
CA VAL A 593 -5.07 24.89 -2.97
C VAL A 593 -5.86 23.96 -2.06
N GLY A 594 -5.17 23.02 -1.41
CA GLY A 594 -5.80 22.07 -0.48
C GLY A 594 -5.73 22.51 0.98
N VAL A 595 -6.68 22.02 1.76
CA VAL A 595 -6.70 22.09 3.23
C VAL A 595 -7.07 20.71 3.77
N SER A 596 -6.30 20.19 4.72
CA SER A 596 -6.60 18.91 5.36
C SER A 596 -6.34 18.96 6.86
N VAL A 597 -7.09 18.12 7.58
CA VAL A 597 -6.89 17.88 9.01
C VAL A 597 -6.60 16.40 9.20
N LEU A 598 -5.45 16.08 9.78
CA LEU A 598 -5.00 14.72 10.04
C LEU A 598 -4.75 14.50 11.52
N ARG A 599 -4.79 13.23 11.90
CA ARG A 599 -4.39 12.73 13.22
C ARG A 599 -3.58 11.46 13.05
N LYS A 600 -2.88 11.06 14.12
CA LYS A 600 -2.20 9.76 14.15
C LYS A 600 -3.17 8.59 13.98
N SER A 601 -4.34 8.67 14.62
CA SER A 601 -5.41 7.68 14.46
C SER A 601 -6.78 8.35 14.53
N VAL A 602 -7.75 7.77 13.80
CA VAL A 602 -9.17 8.15 13.85
C VAL A 602 -9.98 6.87 13.98
N GLN A 603 -10.89 6.83 14.96
CA GLN A 603 -11.78 5.69 15.13
C GLN A 603 -12.88 5.73 14.07
N ARG A 604 -12.80 4.83 13.08
CA ARG A 604 -13.85 4.64 12.07
C ARG A 604 -14.99 3.78 12.62
N ARG A 605 -16.23 4.17 12.32
CA ARG A 605 -17.42 3.34 12.55
C ARG A 605 -17.63 2.42 11.34
N PRO A 606 -18.14 1.19 11.55
CA PRO A 606 -18.40 0.26 10.44
C PRO A 606 -19.32 0.89 9.40
N VAL A 607 -18.92 0.85 8.14
CA VAL A 607 -19.80 1.17 7.01
C VAL A 607 -20.73 -0.01 6.81
N LEU A 608 -22.02 0.25 6.64
CA LEU A 608 -23.02 -0.79 6.41
C LEU A 608 -23.42 -0.79 4.94
N ILE A 609 -23.53 -1.97 4.35
CA ILE A 609 -24.01 -2.13 2.98
C ILE A 609 -25.00 -3.29 2.91
N SER A 610 -26.13 -3.05 2.26
CA SER A 610 -27.11 -4.10 1.95
C SER A 610 -27.54 -4.02 0.48
N CYS A 611 -27.79 -5.20 -0.09
CA CYS A 611 -28.21 -5.35 -1.48
C CYS A 611 -29.50 -6.16 -1.54
N HIS A 612 -30.54 -5.60 -2.16
CA HIS A 612 -31.83 -6.24 -2.32
C HIS A 612 -32.27 -6.15 -3.77
N GLY A 613 -32.60 -7.26 -4.42
CA GLY A 613 -32.99 -7.25 -5.82
C GLY A 613 -34.14 -8.18 -6.14
N GLU A 614 -34.63 -8.06 -7.36
CA GLU A 614 -35.55 -9.02 -7.96
C GLU A 614 -35.27 -9.19 -9.46
N GLY A 615 -35.60 -10.35 -10.00
CA GLY A 615 -35.61 -10.55 -11.45
C GLY A 615 -35.96 -11.97 -11.87
N GLU A 616 -36.01 -12.17 -13.18
CA GLU A 616 -36.28 -13.47 -13.79
C GLU A 616 -34.97 -14.12 -14.26
N PRO A 617 -34.83 -15.45 -14.15
CA PRO A 617 -33.61 -16.14 -14.56
C PRO A 617 -33.23 -15.84 -16.01
N LYS A 618 -31.92 -15.64 -16.25
CA LYS A 618 -31.33 -15.32 -17.57
C LYS A 618 -31.82 -14.02 -18.21
N LYS A 619 -32.55 -13.18 -17.46
CA LYS A 619 -32.98 -11.85 -17.90
C LYS A 619 -32.28 -10.77 -17.08
N SER A 620 -32.36 -9.54 -17.59
CA SER A 620 -31.94 -8.36 -16.85
C SER A 620 -32.81 -8.19 -15.61
N GLY A 621 -32.19 -7.86 -14.49
CA GLY A 621 -32.83 -7.60 -13.21
C GLY A 621 -32.33 -6.29 -12.58
N GLU A 622 -32.84 -5.99 -11.39
CA GLU A 622 -32.47 -4.78 -10.67
C GLU A 622 -31.96 -5.12 -9.26
N LEU A 623 -30.85 -4.50 -8.88
CA LEU A 623 -30.29 -4.54 -7.54
C LEU A 623 -30.40 -3.17 -6.89
N LYS A 624 -31.16 -3.07 -5.80
CA LYS A 624 -31.17 -1.92 -4.90
C LYS A 624 -30.01 -2.04 -3.92
N ILE A 625 -29.08 -1.10 -3.98
CA ILE A 625 -27.89 -1.02 -3.12
C ILE A 625 -28.12 0.11 -2.12
N THR A 626 -27.94 -0.17 -0.83
CA THR A 626 -28.00 0.82 0.25
C THR A 626 -26.67 0.83 0.98
N ILE A 627 -26.04 2.00 1.10
CA ILE A 627 -24.77 2.20 1.80
C ILE A 627 -24.97 3.26 2.87
N ASP A 628 -24.70 2.93 4.13
CA ASP A 628 -24.70 3.85 5.26
C ASP A 628 -23.26 4.17 5.67
N ASN A 629 -22.89 5.45 5.54
CA ASN A 629 -21.63 5.99 5.99
C ASN A 629 -21.80 6.77 7.31
N PRO A 630 -21.53 6.14 8.47
CA PRO A 630 -21.62 6.84 9.76
C PRO A 630 -20.41 7.73 10.07
N ASN A 631 -19.41 7.82 9.18
CA ASN A 631 -18.14 8.51 9.44
C ASN A 631 -18.17 10.00 9.04
N SER A 632 -17.25 10.78 9.59
CA SER A 632 -17.10 12.24 9.37
C SER A 632 -16.45 12.60 8.03
N VAL A 633 -16.15 11.61 7.20
CA VAL A 633 -15.49 11.77 5.90
C VAL A 633 -16.27 11.00 4.84
N PRO A 634 -16.30 11.48 3.58
CA PRO A 634 -17.01 10.79 2.51
C PRO A 634 -16.34 9.46 2.13
N LEU A 635 -17.14 8.53 1.61
CA LEU A 635 -16.66 7.33 0.94
C LEU A 635 -16.59 7.58 -0.57
N THR A 636 -15.44 7.34 -1.15
CA THR A 636 -15.16 7.50 -2.58
C THR A 636 -14.57 6.21 -3.15
N ASP A 637 -14.45 6.14 -4.48
CA ASP A 637 -13.87 5.00 -5.19
C ASP A 637 -14.52 3.65 -4.80
N LEU A 638 -15.84 3.63 -4.85
CA LEU A 638 -16.66 2.50 -4.39
C LEU A 638 -16.60 1.34 -5.39
N PHE A 639 -16.19 0.16 -4.94
CA PHE A 639 -16.23 -1.08 -5.72
C PHE A 639 -17.00 -2.17 -4.97
N LEU A 640 -18.07 -2.65 -5.58
CA LEU A 640 -18.93 -3.69 -5.03
C LEU A 640 -18.64 -5.05 -5.65
N TYR A 641 -18.35 -6.02 -4.79
CA TYR A 641 -18.13 -7.42 -5.12
C TYR A 641 -19.28 -8.24 -4.55
N ILE A 642 -19.92 -9.07 -5.39
CA ILE A 642 -20.97 -10.01 -4.96
C ILE A 642 -20.66 -11.35 -5.62
N LYS A 643 -20.46 -12.39 -4.81
CA LYS A 643 -19.96 -13.70 -5.27
C LYS A 643 -20.98 -14.42 -6.14
N GLU A 644 -22.24 -14.24 -5.82
CA GLU A 644 -23.39 -14.92 -6.42
C GLU A 644 -23.84 -14.33 -7.76
N LEU A 645 -23.40 -13.10 -8.07
CA LEU A 645 -23.81 -12.38 -9.26
C LEU A 645 -22.60 -12.19 -10.18
N PRO A 646 -22.51 -12.90 -11.32
CA PRO A 646 -21.34 -12.84 -12.22
C PRO A 646 -20.94 -11.42 -12.62
N TYR A 647 -21.91 -10.51 -12.74
CA TYR A 647 -21.68 -9.10 -13.06
C TYR A 647 -20.86 -8.34 -12.01
N PHE A 648 -20.85 -8.79 -10.76
CA PHE A 648 -20.19 -8.15 -9.63
C PHE A 648 -18.98 -8.92 -9.11
N VAL A 649 -18.77 -10.19 -9.50
CA VAL A 649 -17.64 -11.02 -9.05
C VAL A 649 -16.29 -10.30 -9.27
N SER A 650 -16.19 -9.55 -10.36
CA SER A 650 -14.99 -8.81 -10.75
C SER A 650 -14.77 -7.49 -10.03
N GLY A 651 -15.73 -7.01 -9.24
CA GLY A 651 -15.76 -5.68 -8.64
C GLY A 651 -16.38 -4.67 -9.59
N LYS A 652 -17.61 -4.24 -9.29
CA LYS A 652 -18.32 -3.23 -10.06
C LYS A 652 -18.05 -1.84 -9.46
N PRO A 653 -17.45 -0.88 -10.21
CA PRO A 653 -17.39 0.50 -9.76
C PRO A 653 -18.81 1.07 -9.64
N LEU A 654 -19.09 1.69 -8.50
CA LEU A 654 -20.29 2.48 -8.28
C LEU A 654 -19.90 3.94 -8.49
N GLU A 655 -20.43 4.60 -9.53
CA GLU A 655 -20.15 6.00 -9.87
C GLU A 655 -20.85 6.96 -8.90
N LYS A 656 -20.51 6.83 -7.60
CA LYS A 656 -21.13 7.51 -6.48
C LYS A 656 -20.07 7.85 -5.43
N THR A 657 -20.31 8.97 -4.74
CA THR A 657 -19.65 9.32 -3.49
C THR A 657 -20.70 9.30 -2.40
N ILE A 658 -20.43 8.63 -1.28
CA ILE A 658 -21.33 8.63 -0.12
C ILE A 658 -20.82 9.70 0.84
N ALA A 659 -21.56 10.79 1.00
CA ALA A 659 -21.13 11.89 1.86
C ALA A 659 -20.99 11.45 3.34
N ALA A 660 -20.29 12.25 4.13
CA ALA A 660 -20.16 12.02 5.56
C ALA A 660 -21.52 12.00 6.26
N HIS A 661 -21.74 11.04 7.16
CA HIS A 661 -22.99 10.88 7.92
C HIS A 661 -24.25 10.77 7.04
N LYS A 662 -24.12 10.11 5.88
CA LYS A 662 -25.24 9.89 4.95
C LYS A 662 -25.44 8.41 4.66
N GLU A 663 -26.71 8.07 4.55
CA GLU A 663 -27.18 6.85 3.90
C GLU A 663 -27.64 7.21 2.48
N GLU A 664 -27.21 6.42 1.51
CA GLU A 664 -27.59 6.57 0.12
C GLU A 664 -28.14 5.24 -0.41
N THR A 665 -29.20 5.34 -1.21
CA THR A 665 -29.85 4.18 -1.82
C THR A 665 -30.04 4.42 -3.30
N PHE A 666 -29.60 3.47 -4.11
CA PHE A 666 -29.72 3.56 -5.57
C PHE A 666 -29.88 2.18 -6.21
N LYS A 667 -30.29 2.20 -7.48
CA LYS A 667 -30.56 1.00 -8.27
C LYS A 667 -29.41 0.76 -9.26
N GLN A 668 -29.01 -0.48 -9.39
CA GLN A 668 -28.02 -0.95 -10.35
C GLN A 668 -28.66 -2.06 -11.19
N ILE A 669 -28.58 -1.93 -12.52
CA ILE A 669 -29.07 -2.97 -13.43
C ILE A 669 -28.09 -4.14 -13.40
N ILE A 670 -28.62 -5.34 -13.23
CA ILE A 670 -27.91 -6.61 -13.36
C ILE A 670 -28.23 -7.15 -14.76
N PRO A 671 -27.25 -7.33 -15.66
CA PRO A 671 -27.54 -7.78 -17.03
C PRO A 671 -28.19 -9.16 -17.10
N GLU A 672 -27.86 -10.04 -16.16
CA GLU A 672 -28.34 -11.42 -16.12
C GLU A 672 -28.49 -11.88 -14.67
N VAL A 673 -29.71 -12.30 -14.31
CA VAL A 673 -30.03 -12.89 -13.01
C VAL A 673 -29.79 -14.41 -13.06
N PRO A 674 -29.10 -15.00 -12.07
CA PRO A 674 -28.80 -16.43 -12.07
C PRO A 674 -30.06 -17.30 -11.96
N GLU A 675 -29.95 -18.57 -12.34
CA GLU A 675 -31.01 -19.57 -12.12
C GLU A 675 -30.86 -20.21 -10.73
N LEU A 676 -31.99 -20.58 -10.10
CA LEU A 676 -31.97 -21.33 -8.85
C LEU A 676 -31.63 -22.79 -9.10
N LEU A 677 -30.85 -23.39 -8.18
CA LEU A 677 -30.54 -24.82 -8.20
C LEU A 677 -31.77 -25.65 -7.77
N PRO A 678 -31.91 -26.90 -8.25
CA PRO A 678 -32.90 -27.86 -7.76
C PRO A 678 -32.87 -27.98 -6.23
N GLY A 679 -34.01 -27.73 -5.57
CA GLY A 679 -34.14 -27.80 -4.10
C GLY A 679 -33.98 -26.47 -3.34
N SER A 680 -33.86 -25.34 -4.04
CA SER A 680 -33.79 -24.01 -3.39
C SER A 680 -35.15 -23.63 -2.78
N GLU A 681 -35.26 -23.59 -1.44
CA GLU A 681 -36.47 -23.13 -0.76
C GLU A 681 -36.62 -21.59 -0.88
N ASN A 682 -37.83 -21.10 -1.15
CA ASN A 682 -38.26 -19.69 -1.07
C ASN A 682 -37.91 -18.71 -2.20
N ASN A 683 -37.53 -19.18 -3.40
CA ASN A 683 -37.27 -18.32 -4.58
C ASN A 683 -36.28 -17.17 -4.30
N GLN A 684 -35.33 -17.38 -3.38
CA GLN A 684 -34.40 -16.37 -2.90
C GLN A 684 -32.97 -16.86 -3.05
N PHE A 685 -32.09 -15.97 -3.45
CA PHE A 685 -30.65 -16.18 -3.45
C PHE A 685 -30.04 -15.21 -2.46
N LEU A 686 -29.43 -15.74 -1.39
CA LEU A 686 -28.69 -14.91 -0.44
C LEU A 686 -27.42 -14.41 -1.11
N LEU A 687 -27.08 -13.14 -0.87
CA LEU A 687 -25.92 -12.49 -1.46
C LEU A 687 -24.84 -12.37 -0.40
N SER A 688 -23.61 -12.68 -0.79
CA SER A 688 -22.39 -12.50 -0.01
C SER A 688 -21.37 -11.70 -0.83
N GLY A 689 -20.55 -10.92 -0.15
CA GLY A 689 -19.63 -10.02 -0.84
C GLY A 689 -19.03 -8.94 0.03
N GLU A 690 -18.37 -8.00 -0.61
CA GLU A 690 -17.74 -6.86 0.04
C GLU A 690 -17.84 -5.60 -0.81
N LEU A 691 -17.90 -4.45 -0.14
CA LEU A 691 -17.67 -3.14 -0.71
C LEU A 691 -16.27 -2.70 -0.30
N THR A 692 -15.45 -2.30 -1.27
CA THR A 692 -14.18 -1.60 -1.00
C THR A 692 -14.33 -0.12 -1.37
N PHE A 693 -13.64 0.75 -0.65
CA PHE A 693 -13.76 2.21 -0.80
C PHE A 693 -12.56 2.95 -0.22
N LEU A 694 -12.51 4.26 -0.46
CA LEU A 694 -11.58 5.20 0.17
C LEU A 694 -12.32 6.17 1.09
N PHE A 695 -11.83 6.37 2.30
CA PHE A 695 -12.20 7.49 3.15
C PHE A 695 -11.49 8.76 2.65
N ALA A 696 -12.27 9.76 2.23
CA ALA A 696 -11.79 11.05 1.72
C ALA A 696 -10.70 10.94 0.64
N ASN A 697 -10.83 9.99 -0.31
CA ASN A 697 -9.85 9.73 -1.37
C ASN A 697 -8.43 9.32 -0.90
N ALA A 698 -8.25 8.99 0.39
CA ALA A 698 -6.90 8.85 0.97
C ALA A 698 -6.65 7.53 1.69
N GLU A 699 -7.61 7.04 2.48
CA GLU A 699 -7.44 5.87 3.36
C GLU A 699 -8.34 4.71 2.89
N ASN A 700 -7.78 3.52 2.67
CA ASN A 700 -8.55 2.36 2.23
C ASN A 700 -9.51 1.85 3.32
N GLY A 701 -10.70 1.42 2.92
CA GLY A 701 -11.66 0.74 3.78
C GLY A 701 -12.42 -0.36 3.03
N SER A 702 -13.01 -1.27 3.79
CA SER A 702 -13.92 -2.28 3.27
C SER A 702 -15.09 -2.54 4.22
N ALA A 703 -16.19 -3.04 3.68
CA ALA A 703 -17.38 -3.45 4.41
C ALA A 703 -17.94 -4.73 3.81
N THR A 704 -18.24 -5.72 4.66
CA THR A 704 -18.90 -6.95 4.25
C THR A 704 -20.38 -6.68 3.99
N LEU A 705 -20.93 -7.38 3.00
CA LEU A 705 -22.35 -7.32 2.68
C LEU A 705 -23.21 -7.85 3.84
N ASP A 706 -24.30 -7.15 4.17
CA ASP A 706 -25.24 -7.57 5.22
C ASP A 706 -25.79 -8.97 4.94
N PHE A 707 -25.90 -9.80 5.97
CA PHE A 707 -26.32 -11.21 5.86
C PHE A 707 -27.77 -11.39 5.37
N ASN A 708 -28.60 -10.34 5.39
CA ASN A 708 -29.95 -10.34 4.85
C ASN A 708 -30.01 -9.93 3.38
N SER A 709 -28.88 -9.53 2.79
CA SER A 709 -28.81 -9.15 1.38
C SER A 709 -29.22 -10.33 0.49
N LYS A 710 -30.12 -10.07 -0.45
CA LYS A 710 -30.75 -11.13 -1.25
C LYS A 710 -31.29 -10.63 -2.58
N ILE A 711 -31.41 -11.54 -3.53
CA ILE A 711 -32.18 -11.34 -4.76
C ILE A 711 -33.33 -12.35 -4.82
N ILE A 712 -34.54 -11.86 -5.13
CA ILE A 712 -35.71 -12.70 -5.37
C ILE A 712 -35.69 -13.11 -6.84
N ILE A 713 -35.71 -14.42 -7.09
CA ILE A 713 -35.66 -14.98 -8.45
C ILE A 713 -37.05 -15.52 -8.79
N ASN A 714 -37.72 -14.85 -9.73
CA ASN A 714 -39.06 -15.21 -10.21
C ASN A 714 -38.98 -16.36 -11.22
N GLN A 715 -38.61 -17.56 -10.74
CA GLN A 715 -38.50 -18.77 -11.55
C GLN A 715 -39.77 -19.62 -11.43
N MET A 716 -40.48 -19.84 -12.52
CA MET A 716 -41.71 -20.65 -12.52
C MET A 716 -41.45 -22.16 -12.52
N PHE A 717 -40.29 -22.61 -13.02
CA PHE A 717 -39.94 -24.03 -13.14
C PHE A 717 -38.48 -24.24 -12.75
N VAL A 718 -38.23 -25.06 -11.73
CA VAL A 718 -36.90 -25.60 -11.43
C VAL A 718 -36.83 -26.93 -12.15
N SER A 719 -36.21 -26.97 -13.34
CA SER A 719 -36.09 -28.21 -14.11
C SER A 719 -35.06 -29.14 -13.46
N GLY A 720 -35.49 -29.85 -12.43
CA GLY A 720 -34.88 -31.08 -11.94
C GLY A 720 -35.92 -32.18 -12.07
N PHE A 721 -35.88 -32.91 -13.19
CA PHE A 721 -36.67 -34.11 -13.34
C PHE A 721 -36.14 -35.13 -12.32
N ASN A 722 -36.82 -35.28 -11.18
CA ASN A 722 -36.46 -36.31 -10.21
C ASN A 722 -36.94 -37.65 -10.77
N ILE A 723 -36.04 -38.39 -11.43
CA ILE A 723 -36.35 -39.71 -12.00
C ILE A 723 -36.83 -40.70 -10.93
N ASP A 724 -36.46 -40.48 -9.66
CA ASP A 724 -36.86 -41.31 -8.53
C ASP A 724 -38.31 -41.03 -8.06
N GLU A 725 -38.98 -39.98 -8.55
CA GLU A 725 -40.43 -39.79 -8.35
C GLU A 725 -41.27 -40.43 -9.46
N PHE A 726 -40.65 -40.93 -10.54
CA PHE A 726 -41.34 -41.55 -11.67
C PHE A 726 -41.07 -43.06 -11.82
N LEU A 727 -40.09 -43.61 -11.10
CA LEU A 727 -39.82 -45.06 -10.95
C LEU A 727 -40.34 -45.55 -9.60
#